data_AF-B7AQ91-F1
#
_entry.id   AF-B7AQ91-F1
#
_cell.length_a   1.000
_cell.length_b   1.000
_cell.length_c   1.000
_cell.angle_alpha   90.00
_cell.angle_beta   90.00
_cell.angle_gamma   90.00
#
_symmetry.space_group_name_H-M   'P 1'
#
loop_
_entity.id
_entity.type
_entity.pdbx_description
1 polymer ?
#
loop_
_entity_poly.entity_id
_entity_poly.type
_entity_poly.pdbx_seq_one_letter_code
_entity_poly.pdbx_strand_id
1 'polypeptide(L)'
;MKDTLNRYARGEFMYDSPEVTIVSDDLEAQICVGSIQNRELKIAGSHDYVKGIVYSDNPRVVLEKDSFFGVDSVLHYTVNASGLEAGELLEGHFDIVSNAGECSASFAFRITSVTIDSSIGPIHDLFHFANLVQASPDEACHVFARPDFEKIFIKDDMATAAIYRALHKGSNVRMSIEEFLIAIRKKQPVRLKAVDENGAECSDDVIHYGQIDADYKDTIILHKNTWGYVDAPVICDAPFVTADHQNVTSEDFAGNTFELGYIIRKDRLHAGRNYAKITVGTGENAVVRRIEVIRNNEAETDGANQAAQQSTRSQDHIIKLETAVGITQLYIDFRTHRIDVREWAEQSTKLLERAMSQFAHDPLYKLMQAQIYCVEERDEDAEWLLEAVREDVLADTSSIEYCYFLYVNSVHRRNESYTSEVHDILKKKYDYNSADWRILWMLFYLDKDYERNQSIKLARIKELYHAGCHSPIMYLEACTIINSQPVFLRIFDEFERQVINFGCKYNIITEKTAKHICDIGQSERSVSKTYLRILQGLYDRYGSDDILTVLCEHLIRNQMRGSRYFGIYETCILRELRITRLYESYMDSIDSGYDRLLPKVVLMYFSYNNQLNDTQKAFLYANIINYLPDTDPVKLTYAPQMEQFAAEQLRLGQISNNLVILYKYIWNDALINEETAVPVARLLFAYKLTCSDSSVKNAIVLHKELNEEVVVPFIDNVACVSIYTEKCCIAFEYEDGSRKCKSVDYELERLMNIPDSVESVYSLIPDDIFLSVYYYEQNRKYHRTGIDAPGLREKLLDSSKVTEAFEKEILDALIEYYHDRYTGDEFADKAAVLAGRKLTEQQSAYFIEMCVANALYIQAYDTALAYGTRKVSPKRLYRLCRHMLEYGLEAGSPFLTQICWQSFKEKKYDAPMLTYLQNTYNGTCSQMLSLWDACRGFDTECYELEERITAQMIFVRSTSPRLKEVFAEYYEQGARERVIEAYIGYEAYGCFMQNREADEKIFRIIESRLEYDDNVNDLARLALLKHYSRLELPDDGQKERIMKLLGYFCTRDIMFPFFLDFADKVLLPYKLADKTIVEYRCNPDSRVTIHYKQNNRDDSEDGTDYTSEIMQDAFMGIFVKTFTIFQGGSIKYYITQELNGEKTDTGPQLLTCRQADVGYSHSRYEYLNDMLKADEAHDTASVERIMHEYCVEDYITKELFKPKY
;
A
#
# COMPACT_ATOMS: atom_id res chain seq x y z
N MET A 1 2.51 52.72 11.45
CA MET A 1 2.80 53.88 10.58
C MET A 1 2.26 55.22 11.10
N LYS A 2 0.93 55.43 11.20
CA LYS A 2 0.35 56.73 11.62
C LYS A 2 0.93 57.30 12.92
N ASP A 3 1.10 56.47 13.93
CA ASP A 3 1.73 56.87 15.19
C ASP A 3 3.19 57.36 15.01
N THR A 4 3.97 56.68 14.18
CA THR A 4 5.34 57.10 13.85
C THR A 4 5.36 58.46 13.15
N LEU A 5 4.52 58.65 12.14
CA LEU A 5 4.37 59.96 11.48
C LEU A 5 3.99 61.05 12.49
N ASN A 6 3.08 60.74 13.41
CA ASN A 6 2.66 61.69 14.43
C ASN A 6 3.78 62.12 15.36
N ARG A 7 4.64 61.18 15.76
CA ARG A 7 5.82 61.43 16.59
C ARG A 7 6.85 62.29 15.84
N TYR A 8 7.20 61.90 14.61
CA TYR A 8 8.12 62.66 13.77
C TYR A 8 7.65 64.09 13.52
N ALA A 9 6.35 64.28 13.25
CA ALA A 9 5.77 65.61 13.07
C ALA A 9 5.89 66.50 14.32
N ARG A 10 5.70 65.92 15.52
CA ARG A 10 5.87 66.61 16.80
C ARG A 10 7.34 66.84 17.19
N GLY A 11 8.28 66.22 16.48
CA GLY A 11 9.69 66.23 16.87
C GLY A 11 10.00 65.28 18.03
N GLU A 12 9.27 64.16 18.16
CA GLU A 12 9.53 63.09 19.13
C GLU A 12 10.22 61.90 18.45
N PHE A 13 11.34 61.41 19.00
CA PHE A 13 12.19 60.39 18.36
C PHE A 13 12.55 59.26 19.33
N MET A 14 12.97 58.11 18.78
CA MET A 14 13.62 57.05 19.56
C MET A 14 15.10 57.09 19.23
N TYR A 15 15.94 57.21 20.26
CA TYR A 15 17.38 57.31 20.12
C TYR A 15 17.98 56.01 19.59
N ASP A 16 17.66 54.90 20.25
CA ASP A 16 18.04 53.56 19.82
C ASP A 16 17.03 53.02 18.79
N SER A 17 17.55 52.38 17.74
CA SER A 17 16.72 51.69 16.76
C SER A 17 16.56 50.23 17.19
N PRO A 18 15.33 49.70 17.30
CA PRO A 18 15.18 48.28 17.54
C PRO A 18 15.71 47.50 16.35
N GLU A 19 16.38 46.38 16.61
CA GLU A 19 16.71 45.37 15.59
C GLU A 19 15.67 44.26 15.58
N VAL A 20 15.35 43.74 14.38
CA VAL A 20 14.42 42.62 14.18
C VAL A 20 15.20 41.39 13.78
N THR A 21 14.96 40.29 14.49
CA THR A 21 15.45 38.96 14.15
C THR A 21 14.27 38.04 13.91
N ILE A 22 14.36 37.22 12.86
CA ILE A 22 13.35 36.22 12.54
C ILE A 22 13.82 34.91 13.15
N VAL A 23 13.02 34.35 14.06
CA VAL A 23 13.39 33.18 14.86
C VAL A 23 12.38 32.08 14.60
N SER A 24 12.32 31.58 13.36
CA SER A 24 11.36 30.53 12.99
C SER A 24 12.05 29.32 12.36
N ASP A 25 11.91 28.17 13.02
CA ASP A 25 12.29 26.87 12.46
C ASP A 25 11.23 26.34 11.46
N ASP A 26 10.07 27.00 11.35
CA ASP A 26 8.92 26.56 10.53
C ASP A 26 8.96 27.06 9.08
N LEU A 27 9.98 27.84 8.70
CA LEU A 27 10.14 28.35 7.32
C LEU A 27 10.62 27.27 6.34
N GLU A 28 11.22 26.20 6.85
CA GLU A 28 11.59 25.02 6.10
C GLU A 28 10.86 23.80 6.66
N ALA A 29 9.84 23.33 5.95
CA ALA A 29 9.01 22.24 6.45
C ALA A 29 8.52 21.30 5.35
N GLN A 30 8.10 20.10 5.78
CA GLN A 30 7.42 19.15 4.92
C GLN A 30 5.91 19.34 5.02
N ILE A 31 5.24 19.48 3.88
CA ILE A 31 3.77 19.65 3.80
C ILE A 31 3.19 18.45 3.06
N CYS A 32 2.12 17.87 3.58
CA CYS A 32 1.48 16.73 2.92
C CYS A 32 0.74 17.18 1.65
N VAL A 33 0.85 16.37 0.59
CA VAL A 33 0.09 16.56 -0.67
C VAL A 33 -1.39 16.83 -0.38
N GLY A 34 -1.94 17.86 -1.01
CA GLY A 34 -3.37 18.19 -0.94
C GLY A 34 -3.86 18.74 0.41
N SER A 35 -2.97 18.98 1.37
CA SER A 35 -3.33 19.50 2.69
C SER A 35 -3.24 21.03 2.77
N ILE A 36 -3.98 21.60 3.72
CA ILE A 36 -3.81 22.98 4.17
C ILE A 36 -3.29 22.91 5.60
N GLN A 37 -2.09 23.42 5.85
CA GLN A 37 -1.45 23.37 7.17
C GLN A 37 -1.26 24.76 7.75
N ASN A 38 -1.52 24.90 9.05
CA ASN A 38 -1.27 26.12 9.82
C ASN A 38 0.15 26.11 10.39
N ARG A 39 0.82 27.25 10.35
CA ARG A 39 2.21 27.44 10.77
C ARG A 39 2.41 28.79 11.44
N GLU A 40 3.54 28.95 12.11
CA GLU A 40 3.87 30.15 12.87
C GLU A 40 5.11 30.86 12.32
N LEU A 41 5.03 32.18 12.21
CA LEU A 41 6.16 33.08 11.95
C LEU A 41 6.46 33.85 13.24
N LYS A 42 7.64 33.60 13.81
CA LYS A 42 8.10 34.25 15.04
C LYS A 42 9.07 35.37 14.72
N ILE A 43 8.75 36.56 15.20
CA ILE A 43 9.52 37.79 15.01
C ILE A 43 9.92 38.29 16.40
N ALA A 44 11.22 38.40 16.64
CA ALA A 44 11.80 38.86 17.89
C ALA A 44 12.49 40.22 17.70
N GLY A 45 12.17 41.16 18.58
CA GLY A 45 12.86 42.43 18.73
C GLY A 45 14.01 42.29 19.74
N SER A 46 15.11 42.98 19.48
CA SER A 46 16.27 42.98 20.38
C SER A 46 15.92 43.47 21.79
N HIS A 47 15.62 44.77 21.97
CA HIS A 47 15.53 45.39 23.30
C HIS A 47 14.31 46.32 23.49
N ASP A 48 13.50 46.55 22.45
CA ASP A 48 12.32 47.42 22.47
C ASP A 48 11.19 46.86 21.59
N TYR A 49 9.98 47.39 21.72
CA TYR A 49 8.81 46.97 20.96
C TYR A 49 8.98 47.23 19.47
N VAL A 50 8.87 46.16 18.68
CA VAL A 50 8.79 46.23 17.23
C VAL A 50 7.33 46.23 16.81
N LYS A 51 7.00 47.09 15.84
CA LYS A 51 5.71 47.13 15.18
C LYS A 51 5.90 47.09 13.68
N GLY A 52 5.12 46.29 12.98
CA GLY A 52 5.26 46.12 11.54
C GLY A 52 4.10 45.38 10.89
N ILE A 53 4.24 45.19 9.59
CA ILE A 53 3.35 44.43 8.73
C ILE A 53 4.18 43.42 7.95
N VAL A 54 3.62 42.23 7.71
CA VAL A 54 4.22 41.15 6.95
C VAL A 54 3.37 40.87 5.73
N TYR A 55 4.02 40.76 4.56
CA TYR A 55 3.38 40.38 3.31
C TYR A 55 3.97 39.07 2.81
N SER A 56 3.16 38.23 2.17
CA SER A 56 3.61 37.01 1.50
C SER A 56 3.67 37.24 0.00
N ASP A 57 4.76 36.85 -0.66
CA ASP A 57 4.92 36.97 -2.11
C ASP A 57 4.24 35.83 -2.89
N ASN A 58 3.77 34.78 -2.20
CA ASN A 58 3.20 33.57 -2.77
C ASN A 58 1.73 33.39 -2.37
N PRO A 59 0.79 33.23 -3.33
CA PRO A 59 -0.66 33.14 -3.05
C PRO A 59 -1.08 31.88 -2.31
N ARG A 60 -0.21 30.86 -2.28
CA ARG A 60 -0.46 29.63 -1.53
C ARG A 60 -0.08 29.75 -0.06
N VAL A 61 0.51 30.87 0.37
CA VAL A 61 0.93 31.13 1.74
C VAL A 61 0.23 32.39 2.23
N VAL A 62 -0.81 32.23 3.06
CA VAL A 62 -1.70 33.32 3.46
C VAL A 62 -1.62 33.54 4.96
N LEU A 63 -1.30 34.77 5.37
CA LEU A 63 -1.30 35.21 6.76
C LEU A 63 -2.74 35.41 7.25
N GLU A 64 -3.06 34.89 8.43
CA GLU A 64 -4.36 35.16 9.07
C GLU A 64 -4.48 36.62 9.52
N LYS A 65 -3.36 37.16 10.01
CA LYS A 65 -3.18 38.56 10.37
C LYS A 65 -1.80 39.00 9.92
N ASP A 66 -1.73 40.14 9.24
CA ASP A 66 -0.50 40.67 8.63
C ASP A 66 0.27 41.61 9.58
N SER A 67 -0.35 42.11 10.64
CA SER A 67 0.23 43.12 11.54
C SER A 67 0.66 42.57 12.89
N PHE A 68 1.82 43.03 13.37
CA PHE A 68 2.40 42.62 14.66
C PHE A 68 2.86 43.82 15.51
N PHE A 69 2.87 43.63 16.83
CA PHE A 69 3.31 44.60 17.83
C PHE A 69 3.76 43.85 19.08
N GLY A 70 5.02 44.00 19.50
CA GLY A 70 5.56 43.30 20.66
C GLY A 70 7.09 43.30 20.67
N VAL A 71 7.69 42.82 21.77
CA VAL A 71 9.10 42.41 21.77
C VAL A 71 9.21 41.06 21.05
N ASP A 72 8.41 40.09 21.47
CA ASP A 72 8.22 38.84 20.73
C ASP A 72 6.80 38.81 20.15
N SER A 73 6.69 38.51 18.86
CA SER A 73 5.42 38.39 18.14
C SER A 73 5.34 37.08 17.38
N VAL A 74 4.18 36.44 17.43
CA VAL A 74 3.87 35.21 16.68
C VAL A 74 2.71 35.49 15.73
N LEU A 75 2.96 35.34 14.44
CA LEU A 75 1.96 35.43 13.38
C LEU A 75 1.62 34.03 12.89
N HIS A 76 0.36 33.81 12.53
CA HIS A 76 -0.11 32.53 12.00
C HIS A 76 -0.34 32.66 10.49
N TYR A 77 0.11 31.66 9.74
CA TYR A 77 -0.11 31.56 8.30
C TYR A 77 -0.52 30.15 7.90
N THR A 78 -1.21 30.07 6.77
CA THR A 78 -1.67 28.82 6.17
C THR A 78 -0.87 28.53 4.91
N VAL A 79 -0.48 27.27 4.72
CA VAL A 79 0.19 26.78 3.50
C VAL A 79 -0.76 25.85 2.76
N ASN A 80 -1.16 26.22 1.54
CA ASN A 80 -2.10 25.48 0.71
C ASN A 80 -1.36 24.62 -0.35
N ALA A 81 -1.27 23.31 -0.09
CA ALA A 81 -0.68 22.33 -0.99
C ALA A 81 -1.68 21.66 -1.95
N SER A 82 -2.87 22.24 -2.14
CA SER A 82 -3.88 21.71 -3.07
C SER A 82 -3.36 21.68 -4.51
N GLY A 83 -3.48 20.51 -5.16
CA GLY A 83 -3.00 20.27 -6.52
C GLY A 83 -1.49 20.09 -6.69
N LEU A 84 -0.68 20.24 -5.62
CA LEU A 84 0.76 20.01 -5.66
C LEU A 84 1.08 18.51 -5.55
N GLU A 85 2.15 18.07 -6.21
CA GLU A 85 2.58 16.67 -6.20
C GLU A 85 3.74 16.42 -5.22
N ALA A 86 3.87 15.17 -4.74
CA ALA A 86 4.96 14.80 -3.86
C ALA A 86 6.32 14.99 -4.57
N GLY A 87 7.25 15.66 -3.89
CA GLY A 87 8.57 16.01 -4.42
C GLY A 87 8.66 17.45 -4.93
N GLU A 88 7.53 18.13 -5.20
CA GLU A 88 7.54 19.54 -5.56
C GLU A 88 7.97 20.42 -4.37
N LEU A 89 8.57 21.57 -4.69
CA LEU A 89 9.00 22.57 -3.72
C LEU A 89 8.15 23.83 -3.91
N LEU A 90 7.56 24.31 -2.81
CA LEU A 90 6.82 25.57 -2.76
C LEU A 90 7.72 26.61 -2.08
N GLU A 91 8.23 27.56 -2.86
CA GLU A 91 9.17 28.58 -2.41
C GLU A 91 8.55 29.97 -2.47
N GLY A 92 9.05 30.86 -1.61
CA GLY A 92 8.68 32.26 -1.55
C GLY A 92 9.38 32.96 -0.40
N HIS A 93 8.89 34.14 -0.05
CA HIS A 93 9.38 34.90 1.08
C HIS A 93 8.28 35.73 1.74
N PHE A 94 8.45 35.96 3.04
CA PHE A 94 7.75 36.98 3.78
C PHE A 94 8.54 38.30 3.72
N ASP A 95 7.90 39.36 3.23
CA ASP A 95 8.41 40.73 3.28
C ASP A 95 7.93 41.40 4.56
N ILE A 96 8.87 41.80 5.43
CA ILE A 96 8.57 42.40 6.73
C ILE A 96 8.92 43.88 6.69
N VAL A 97 7.90 44.72 6.87
CA VAL A 97 8.00 46.18 6.92
C VAL A 97 7.75 46.65 8.34
N SER A 98 8.79 47.11 9.03
CA SER A 98 8.72 47.45 10.46
C SER A 98 9.38 48.79 10.80
N ASN A 99 9.17 49.27 12.03
CA ASN A 99 9.89 50.43 12.56
C ASN A 99 11.40 50.20 12.78
N ALA A 100 11.88 48.96 12.61
CA ALA A 100 13.29 48.57 12.63
C ALA A 100 13.93 48.51 11.23
N GLY A 101 13.15 48.73 10.16
CA GLY A 101 13.59 48.56 8.79
C GLY A 101 12.77 47.52 8.02
N GLU A 102 13.22 47.25 6.80
CA GLU A 102 12.68 46.20 5.93
C GLU A 102 13.62 45.00 5.89
N CYS A 103 13.08 43.80 6.02
CA CYS A 103 13.82 42.55 5.85
C CYS A 103 12.92 41.49 5.22
N SER A 104 13.51 40.39 4.76
CA SER A 104 12.76 39.27 4.19
C SER A 104 13.15 37.95 4.84
N ALA A 105 12.17 37.05 4.96
CA ALA A 105 12.37 35.66 5.37
C ALA A 105 11.94 34.73 4.25
N SER A 106 12.90 34.03 3.64
CA SER A 106 12.60 32.97 2.68
C SER A 106 11.96 31.77 3.37
N PHE A 107 10.99 31.16 2.71
CA PHE A 107 10.43 29.86 3.10
C PHE A 107 10.53 28.87 1.94
N ALA A 108 10.69 27.61 2.29
CA ALA A 108 10.76 26.50 1.34
C ALA A 108 10.01 25.28 1.92
N PHE A 109 8.83 25.01 1.36
CA PHE A 109 7.99 23.90 1.78
C PHE A 109 8.11 22.73 0.81
N ARG A 110 8.66 21.61 1.28
CA ARG A 110 8.79 20.39 0.47
C ARG A 110 7.51 19.58 0.55
N ILE A 111 6.88 19.36 -0.59
CA ILE A 111 5.66 18.55 -0.64
C ILE A 111 6.02 17.08 -0.51
N THR A 112 5.42 16.41 0.46
CA THR A 112 5.70 15.01 0.78
C THR A 112 4.44 14.16 0.66
N SER A 113 4.63 12.90 0.31
CA SER A 113 3.53 11.93 0.39
C SER A 113 3.07 11.79 1.83
N VAL A 114 1.78 11.55 2.02
CA VAL A 114 1.22 11.16 3.31
C VAL A 114 1.99 9.93 3.82
N THR A 115 2.43 9.97 5.07
CA THR A 115 3.15 8.87 5.73
C THR A 115 2.30 8.32 6.87
N ILE A 116 2.54 7.06 7.23
CA ILE A 116 1.93 6.42 8.40
C ILE A 116 3.06 6.14 9.39
N ASP A 117 2.93 6.64 10.61
CA ASP A 117 3.86 6.29 11.69
C ASP A 117 3.66 4.82 12.07
N SER A 118 4.77 4.07 12.12
CA SER A 118 4.79 2.65 12.48
C SER A 118 5.93 2.32 13.43
N SER A 119 5.94 1.10 13.97
CA SER A 119 7.02 0.60 14.84
C SER A 119 8.42 0.65 14.20
N ILE A 120 8.52 0.63 12.87
CA ILE A 120 9.78 0.74 12.11
C ILE A 120 10.08 2.18 11.64
N GLY A 121 9.32 3.16 12.10
CA GLY A 121 9.36 4.55 11.63
C GLY A 121 8.26 4.88 10.61
N PRO A 122 8.32 6.05 9.97
CA PRO A 122 7.28 6.49 9.03
C PRO A 122 7.35 5.71 7.70
N ILE A 123 6.24 5.09 7.32
CA ILE A 123 6.11 4.29 6.08
C ILE A 123 5.27 5.04 5.04
N HIS A 124 5.66 4.94 3.76
CA HIS A 124 5.06 5.74 2.69
C HIS A 124 5.09 5.10 1.29
N ASP A 125 5.61 3.88 1.17
CA ASP A 125 5.61 3.11 -0.08
C ASP A 125 5.52 1.60 0.18
N LEU A 126 5.36 0.82 -0.89
CA LEU A 126 5.22 -0.63 -0.82
C LEU A 126 6.48 -1.34 -0.31
N PHE A 127 7.66 -0.70 -0.36
CA PHE A 127 8.90 -1.28 0.18
C PHE A 127 8.93 -1.17 1.71
N HIS A 128 8.63 0.01 2.26
CA HIS A 128 8.47 0.20 3.70
C HIS A 128 7.34 -0.66 4.26
N PHE A 129 6.22 -0.79 3.54
CA PHE A 129 5.13 -1.68 3.93
C PHE A 129 5.59 -3.16 3.99
N ALA A 130 6.36 -3.65 3.00
CA ALA A 130 6.89 -5.01 3.03
C ALA A 130 7.82 -5.25 4.24
N ASN A 131 8.64 -4.26 4.61
CA ASN A 131 9.47 -4.32 5.81
C ASN A 131 8.62 -4.35 7.10
N LEU A 132 7.52 -3.58 7.14
CA LEU A 132 6.59 -3.62 8.27
C LEU A 132 5.94 -5.00 8.40
N VAL A 133 5.51 -5.63 7.30
CA VAL A 133 4.95 -6.99 7.32
C VAL A 133 5.96 -7.99 7.90
N GLN A 134 7.24 -7.84 7.60
CA GLN A 134 8.28 -8.73 8.12
C GLN A 134 8.60 -8.48 9.61
N ALA A 135 8.61 -7.21 10.05
CA ALA A 135 8.96 -6.84 11.42
C ALA A 135 7.80 -6.97 12.41
N SER A 136 6.58 -6.59 11.98
CA SER A 136 5.36 -6.52 12.79
C SER A 136 4.12 -6.87 11.94
N PRO A 137 3.83 -8.17 11.73
CA PRO A 137 2.73 -8.61 10.88
C PRO A 137 1.35 -8.09 11.32
N ASP A 138 1.10 -8.03 12.63
CA ASP A 138 -0.18 -7.57 13.17
C ASP A 138 -0.43 -6.08 12.89
N GLU A 139 0.60 -5.25 13.03
CA GLU A 139 0.52 -3.83 12.68
C GLU A 139 0.29 -3.65 11.17
N ALA A 140 0.95 -4.46 10.34
CA ALA A 140 0.75 -4.43 8.91
C ALA A 140 -0.69 -4.81 8.50
N CYS A 141 -1.37 -5.72 9.21
CA CYS A 141 -2.79 -6.01 9.00
C CYS A 141 -3.67 -4.77 9.22
N HIS A 142 -3.38 -3.98 10.26
CA HIS A 142 -4.11 -2.74 10.51
C HIS A 142 -3.87 -1.71 9.40
N VAL A 143 -2.61 -1.57 8.94
CA VAL A 143 -2.25 -0.67 7.83
C VAL A 143 -2.93 -1.09 6.52
N PHE A 144 -2.92 -2.38 6.18
CA PHE A 144 -3.53 -2.93 4.98
C PHE A 144 -5.05 -2.81 4.95
N ALA A 145 -5.69 -2.74 6.13
CA ALA A 145 -7.13 -2.57 6.24
C ALA A 145 -7.59 -1.10 6.08
N ARG A 146 -6.67 -0.14 6.03
CA ARG A 146 -7.04 1.27 5.98
C ARG A 146 -7.63 1.67 4.63
N PRO A 147 -8.65 2.56 4.61
CA PRO A 147 -9.25 3.05 3.37
C PRO A 147 -8.30 3.91 2.53
N ASP A 148 -7.27 4.48 3.14
CA ASP A 148 -6.25 5.30 2.47
C ASP A 148 -5.03 4.50 1.99
N PHE A 149 -4.99 3.17 2.20
CA PHE A 149 -3.86 2.32 1.79
C PHE A 149 -3.55 2.43 0.30
N GLU A 150 -4.58 2.34 -0.55
CA GLU A 150 -4.44 2.48 -2.00
C GLU A 150 -3.85 3.84 -2.38
N LYS A 151 -4.34 4.92 -1.76
CA LYS A 151 -3.88 6.30 -2.01
C LYS A 151 -2.43 6.54 -1.56
N ILE A 152 -2.04 5.97 -0.42
CA ILE A 152 -0.71 6.19 0.17
C ILE A 152 0.35 5.34 -0.51
N PHE A 153 0.12 4.02 -0.64
CA PHE A 153 1.14 3.06 -1.02
C PHE A 153 1.12 2.71 -2.52
N ILE A 154 -0.06 2.65 -3.14
CA ILE A 154 -0.23 2.22 -4.54
C ILE A 154 -0.26 3.42 -5.50
N LYS A 155 -0.89 4.53 -5.06
CA LYS A 155 -1.00 5.80 -5.81
C LYS A 155 -1.71 5.59 -7.16
N ASP A 156 -1.06 5.94 -8.26
CA ASP A 156 -1.67 5.92 -9.61
C ASP A 156 -1.48 4.57 -10.35
N ASP A 157 -0.89 3.53 -9.73
CA ASP A 157 -0.76 2.20 -10.35
C ASP A 157 -2.07 1.39 -10.28
N MET A 158 -2.93 1.63 -11.27
CA MET A 158 -4.24 0.98 -11.41
C MET A 158 -4.18 -0.56 -11.40
N ALA A 159 -3.12 -1.17 -11.95
CA ALA A 159 -3.02 -2.63 -12.02
C ALA A 159 -2.73 -3.21 -10.63
N THR A 160 -1.81 -2.59 -9.88
CA THR A 160 -1.55 -2.96 -8.49
C THR A 160 -2.76 -2.68 -7.59
N ALA A 161 -3.48 -1.58 -7.83
CA ALA A 161 -4.71 -1.25 -7.12
C ALA A 161 -5.82 -2.30 -7.32
N ALA A 162 -5.98 -2.82 -8.55
CA ALA A 162 -6.94 -3.89 -8.82
C ALA A 162 -6.61 -5.18 -8.05
N ILE A 163 -5.32 -5.54 -7.95
CA ILE A 163 -4.86 -6.68 -7.14
C ILE A 163 -5.17 -6.45 -5.66
N TYR A 164 -4.89 -5.26 -5.13
CA TYR A 164 -5.22 -4.91 -3.75
C TYR A 164 -6.72 -5.02 -3.49
N ARG A 165 -7.57 -4.41 -4.33
CA ARG A 165 -9.04 -4.44 -4.18
C ARG A 165 -9.60 -5.86 -4.23
N ALA A 166 -9.04 -6.73 -5.07
CA ALA A 166 -9.43 -8.14 -5.16
C ALA A 166 -9.11 -8.90 -3.86
N LEU A 167 -7.89 -8.72 -3.33
CA LEU A 167 -7.39 -9.43 -2.14
C LEU A 167 -7.89 -8.85 -0.82
N HIS A 168 -8.14 -7.54 -0.74
CA HIS A 168 -8.61 -6.85 0.46
C HIS A 168 -9.99 -7.36 0.94
N LYS A 169 -10.80 -7.90 0.02
CA LYS A 169 -12.09 -8.54 0.34
C LYS A 169 -11.97 -10.00 0.81
N GLY A 170 -10.77 -10.57 0.81
CA GLY A 170 -10.54 -11.93 1.31
C GLY A 170 -10.79 -12.04 2.82
N SER A 171 -11.29 -13.19 3.26
CA SER A 171 -11.61 -13.42 4.69
C SER A 171 -10.36 -13.44 5.59
N ASN A 172 -9.19 -13.79 5.05
CA ASN A 172 -7.92 -13.88 5.78
C ASN A 172 -6.95 -12.77 5.37
N VAL A 173 -6.87 -11.69 6.16
CA VAL A 173 -6.03 -10.51 5.87
C VAL A 173 -4.53 -10.86 5.79
N ARG A 174 -4.02 -11.77 6.64
CA ARG A 174 -2.60 -12.16 6.61
C ARG A 174 -2.27 -12.87 5.29
N MET A 175 -3.15 -13.76 4.81
CA MET A 175 -3.01 -14.39 3.50
C MET A 175 -3.17 -13.37 2.36
N SER A 176 -4.10 -12.43 2.46
CA SER A 176 -4.28 -11.37 1.46
C SER A 176 -3.02 -10.50 1.32
N ILE A 177 -2.35 -10.15 2.43
CA ILE A 177 -1.08 -9.40 2.41
C ILE A 177 0.02 -10.24 1.76
N GLU A 178 0.13 -11.52 2.13
CA GLU A 178 1.09 -12.46 1.54
C GLU A 178 0.94 -12.52 0.02
N GLU A 179 -0.27 -12.78 -0.46
CA GLU A 179 -0.62 -12.84 -1.88
C GLU A 179 -0.38 -11.51 -2.59
N PHE A 180 -0.69 -10.39 -1.94
CA PHE A 180 -0.49 -9.06 -2.49
C PHE A 180 1.00 -8.82 -2.77
N LEU A 181 1.87 -9.06 -1.77
CA LEU A 181 3.32 -8.88 -1.90
C LEU A 181 3.95 -9.80 -2.96
N ILE A 182 3.45 -11.03 -3.09
CA ILE A 182 3.84 -11.97 -4.14
C ILE A 182 3.41 -11.45 -5.52
N ALA A 183 2.16 -10.99 -5.64
CA ALA A 183 1.58 -10.51 -6.89
C ALA A 183 2.38 -9.34 -7.48
N ILE A 184 2.74 -8.38 -6.63
CA ILE A 184 3.55 -7.18 -6.98
C ILE A 184 5.06 -7.45 -7.03
N ARG A 185 5.50 -8.70 -6.86
CA ARG A 185 6.92 -9.13 -6.91
C ARG A 185 7.83 -8.48 -5.86
N LYS A 186 7.27 -8.08 -4.72
CA LYS A 186 8.06 -7.62 -3.55
C LYS A 186 8.48 -8.79 -2.66
N LYS A 187 7.94 -9.98 -2.90
CA LYS A 187 8.18 -11.18 -2.12
C LYS A 187 8.10 -12.46 -2.97
N GLN A 188 8.83 -13.51 -2.58
CA GLN A 188 8.71 -14.85 -3.14
C GLN A 188 7.65 -15.68 -2.39
N PRO A 189 6.89 -16.57 -3.06
CA PRO A 189 5.95 -17.46 -2.39
C PRO A 189 6.63 -18.34 -1.34
N VAL A 190 5.96 -18.51 -0.19
CA VAL A 190 6.39 -19.46 0.84
C VAL A 190 6.14 -20.89 0.35
N ARG A 191 7.19 -21.70 0.37
CA ARG A 191 7.16 -23.13 0.05
C ARG A 191 7.72 -23.93 1.22
N LEU A 192 7.01 -24.97 1.59
CA LEU A 192 7.43 -25.94 2.60
C LEU A 192 8.13 -27.11 1.92
N LYS A 193 9.20 -27.60 2.54
CA LYS A 193 9.92 -28.81 2.12
C LYS A 193 10.21 -29.67 3.35
N ALA A 194 10.20 -30.99 3.16
CA ALA A 194 10.74 -31.91 4.16
C ALA A 194 12.26 -31.98 4.02
N VAL A 195 12.98 -31.79 5.12
CA VAL A 195 14.45 -31.86 5.17
C VAL A 195 14.90 -32.91 6.18
N ASP A 196 16.11 -33.42 6.00
CA ASP A 196 16.77 -34.26 6.99
C ASP A 196 17.41 -33.43 8.13
N GLU A 197 18.01 -34.10 9.11
CA GLU A 197 18.69 -33.46 10.25
C GLU A 197 19.85 -32.54 9.83
N ASN A 198 20.40 -32.71 8.62
CA ASN A 198 21.47 -31.89 8.07
C ASN A 198 20.97 -30.74 7.19
N GLY A 199 19.64 -30.60 7.02
CA GLY A 199 19.00 -29.59 6.20
C GLY A 199 18.98 -29.91 4.68
N ALA A 200 19.32 -31.13 4.28
CA ALA A 200 19.19 -31.58 2.91
C ALA A 200 17.74 -32.02 2.60
N GLU A 201 17.24 -31.69 1.42
CA GLU A 201 15.89 -32.07 0.99
C GLU A 201 15.78 -33.61 0.93
N CYS A 202 14.77 -34.17 1.60
CA CYS A 202 14.60 -35.62 1.63
C CYS A 202 14.28 -36.14 0.23
N SER A 203 15.15 -37.00 -0.33
CA SER A 203 14.97 -37.61 -1.66
C SER A 203 13.95 -38.75 -1.68
N ASP A 204 13.74 -39.41 -0.55
CA ASP A 204 12.82 -40.55 -0.42
C ASP A 204 11.51 -40.10 0.23
N ASP A 205 10.40 -40.23 -0.50
CA ASP A 205 9.05 -39.91 -0.02
C ASP A 205 8.52 -40.88 1.05
N VAL A 206 9.21 -42.02 1.28
CA VAL A 206 8.75 -43.10 2.15
C VAL A 206 9.63 -43.21 3.40
N ILE A 207 9.02 -43.22 4.57
CA ILE A 207 9.65 -43.50 5.86
C ILE A 207 9.27 -44.92 6.28
N HIS A 208 10.27 -45.78 6.44
CA HIS A 208 10.09 -47.19 6.77
C HIS A 208 10.27 -47.43 8.27
N TYR A 209 9.27 -48.05 8.87
CA TYR A 209 9.29 -48.52 10.25
C TYR A 209 9.27 -50.03 10.29
N GLY A 210 10.18 -50.56 11.11
CA GLY A 210 10.14 -51.95 11.55
C GLY A 210 8.98 -52.22 12.51
N GLN A 211 9.10 -53.29 13.28
CA GLN A 211 8.10 -53.65 14.26
C GLN A 211 7.98 -52.59 15.37
N ILE A 212 6.75 -52.21 15.70
CA ILE A 212 6.42 -51.17 16.69
C ILE A 212 5.70 -51.83 17.88
N ASP A 213 6.41 -51.93 19.01
CA ASP A 213 5.96 -52.67 20.19
C ASP A 213 5.15 -51.82 21.19
N ALA A 214 5.15 -50.49 21.03
CA ALA A 214 4.34 -49.52 21.75
C ALA A 214 4.10 -48.29 20.84
N ASP A 215 3.20 -47.38 21.22
CA ASP A 215 3.02 -46.14 20.45
C ASP A 215 4.37 -45.45 20.20
N TYR A 216 4.73 -45.26 18.94
CA TYR A 216 6.03 -44.73 18.54
C TYR A 216 5.88 -43.29 18.05
N LYS A 217 6.66 -42.37 18.61
CA LYS A 217 6.68 -40.97 18.19
C LYS A 217 7.87 -40.74 17.26
N ASP A 218 7.63 -40.08 16.15
CA ASP A 218 8.66 -39.60 15.23
C ASP A 218 8.34 -38.19 14.74
N THR A 219 9.22 -37.59 13.96
CA THR A 219 9.14 -36.19 13.52
C THR A 219 9.46 -36.02 12.04
N ILE A 220 8.69 -35.17 11.35
CA ILE A 220 9.04 -34.65 10.03
C ILE A 220 9.56 -33.23 10.22
N ILE A 221 10.80 -32.97 9.79
CA ILE A 221 11.38 -31.63 9.82
C ILE A 221 10.92 -30.86 8.58
N LEU A 222 10.13 -29.82 8.79
CA LEU A 222 9.65 -28.91 7.76
C LEU A 222 10.52 -27.66 7.72
N HIS A 223 10.98 -27.31 6.52
CA HIS A 223 11.73 -26.08 6.27
C HIS A 223 10.97 -25.15 5.32
N LYS A 224 10.85 -23.87 5.69
CA LYS A 224 10.30 -22.82 4.81
C LYS A 224 11.42 -22.07 4.08
N ASN A 225 11.25 -21.86 2.78
CA ASN A 225 12.25 -21.19 1.93
C ASN A 225 12.45 -19.70 2.26
N THR A 226 11.42 -19.03 2.77
CA THR A 226 11.42 -17.58 3.02
C THR A 226 10.51 -17.23 4.20
N TRP A 227 10.57 -15.98 4.66
CA TRP A 227 9.66 -15.43 5.66
C TRP A 227 8.24 -15.30 5.10
N GLY A 228 7.20 -15.40 5.92
CA GLY A 228 5.82 -15.18 5.49
C GLY A 228 4.76 -15.93 6.26
N TYR A 229 3.53 -15.73 5.82
CA TYR A 229 2.36 -16.40 6.38
C TYR A 229 2.27 -17.84 5.86
N VAL A 230 2.20 -18.78 6.80
CA VAL A 230 1.95 -20.21 6.62
C VAL A 230 0.68 -20.56 7.38
N ASP A 231 -0.21 -21.27 6.68
CA ASP A 231 -1.42 -21.90 7.19
C ASP A 231 -1.62 -23.21 6.40
N ALA A 232 -1.08 -24.31 6.95
CA ALA A 232 -0.95 -25.57 6.24
C ALA A 232 -1.59 -26.73 7.03
N PRO A 233 -2.78 -27.21 6.62
CA PRO A 233 -3.45 -28.29 7.33
C PRO A 233 -2.66 -29.60 7.24
N VAL A 234 -2.69 -30.40 8.30
CA VAL A 234 -2.03 -31.71 8.38
C VAL A 234 -3.07 -32.80 8.25
N ILE A 235 -3.00 -33.55 7.16
CA ILE A 235 -3.94 -34.62 6.83
C ILE A 235 -3.22 -35.96 6.91
N CYS A 236 -3.70 -36.83 7.80
CA CYS A 236 -3.30 -38.24 7.88
C CYS A 236 -4.41 -39.10 7.24
N ASP A 237 -4.07 -39.88 6.21
CA ASP A 237 -5.06 -40.69 5.48
C ASP A 237 -5.40 -42.04 6.14
N ALA A 238 -4.65 -42.43 7.17
CA ALA A 238 -4.78 -43.71 7.85
C ALA A 238 -4.99 -43.55 9.36
N PRO A 239 -5.86 -44.37 9.97
CA PRO A 239 -6.26 -44.21 11.38
C PRO A 239 -5.15 -44.54 12.39
N PHE A 240 -4.07 -45.23 11.96
CA PHE A 240 -2.95 -45.63 12.81
C PHE A 240 -1.84 -44.57 12.91
N VAL A 241 -1.93 -43.48 12.14
CA VAL A 241 -1.02 -42.34 12.24
C VAL A 241 -1.81 -41.14 12.73
N THR A 242 -1.29 -40.49 13.77
CA THR A 242 -1.85 -39.24 14.31
C THR A 242 -0.73 -38.22 14.43
N ALA A 243 -0.82 -37.12 13.67
CA ALA A 243 0.05 -35.97 13.87
C ALA A 243 -0.30 -35.25 15.18
N ASP A 244 0.68 -34.64 15.84
CA ASP A 244 0.45 -33.85 17.05
C ASP A 244 -0.11 -32.45 16.76
N HIS A 245 0.01 -31.97 15.52
CA HIS A 245 -0.65 -30.76 15.01
C HIS A 245 -1.65 -31.11 13.92
N GLN A 246 -2.83 -30.50 13.97
CA GLN A 246 -3.83 -30.59 12.89
C GLN A 246 -3.60 -29.51 11.81
N ASN A 247 -2.87 -28.46 12.15
CA ASN A 247 -2.57 -27.34 11.26
C ASN A 247 -1.21 -26.75 11.64
N VAL A 248 -0.36 -26.47 10.66
CA VAL A 248 0.95 -25.83 10.84
C VAL A 248 0.82 -24.36 10.47
N THR A 249 1.12 -23.49 11.42
CA THR A 249 1.02 -22.04 11.28
C THR A 249 2.40 -21.39 11.27
N SER A 250 2.41 -20.08 11.03
CA SER A 250 3.66 -19.29 11.01
C SER A 250 4.37 -19.23 12.36
N GLU A 251 3.61 -19.31 13.45
CA GLU A 251 4.07 -19.17 14.83
C GLU A 251 4.79 -20.42 15.34
N ASP A 252 4.56 -21.56 14.68
CA ASP A 252 5.17 -22.85 15.04
C ASP A 252 6.65 -22.94 14.63
N PHE A 253 7.09 -22.12 13.66
CA PHE A 253 8.47 -22.17 13.14
C PHE A 253 9.46 -21.41 14.03
N ALA A 254 10.49 -22.12 14.49
CA ALA A 254 11.68 -21.50 15.07
C ALA A 254 12.64 -21.08 13.95
N GLY A 255 12.61 -19.80 13.58
CA GLY A 255 13.30 -19.32 12.37
C GLY A 255 12.61 -19.84 11.11
N ASN A 256 13.27 -20.75 10.38
CA ASN A 256 12.73 -21.37 9.17
C ASN A 256 12.41 -22.87 9.29
N THR A 257 12.53 -23.43 10.49
CA THR A 257 12.38 -24.87 10.70
C THR A 257 11.30 -25.16 11.73
N PHE A 258 10.49 -26.20 11.48
CA PHE A 258 9.49 -26.72 12.41
C PHE A 258 9.53 -28.26 12.41
N GLU A 259 9.48 -28.85 13.60
CA GLU A 259 9.48 -30.31 13.77
C GLU A 259 8.04 -30.79 14.00
N LEU A 260 7.41 -31.29 12.94
CA LEU A 260 6.06 -31.86 13.03
C LEU A 260 6.13 -33.26 13.62
N GLY A 261 5.70 -33.43 14.87
CA GLY A 261 5.62 -34.73 15.49
C GLY A 261 4.41 -35.54 15.03
N TYR A 262 4.58 -36.85 14.94
CA TYR A 262 3.48 -37.77 14.73
C TYR A 262 3.68 -39.05 15.54
N ILE A 263 2.56 -39.67 15.87
CA ILE A 263 2.50 -40.88 16.68
C ILE A 263 1.90 -41.98 15.82
N ILE A 264 2.62 -43.08 15.75
CA ILE A 264 2.16 -44.35 15.19
C ILE A 264 1.51 -45.14 16.32
N ARG A 265 0.21 -45.38 16.19
CA ARG A 265 -0.65 -46.00 17.21
C ARG A 265 -0.67 -47.52 17.05
N LYS A 266 -0.10 -48.25 18.02
CA LYS A 266 0.04 -49.71 17.95
C LYS A 266 -1.31 -50.41 17.87
N ASP A 267 -2.27 -49.94 18.66
CA ASP A 267 -3.62 -50.50 18.78
C ASP A 267 -4.39 -50.51 17.44
N ARG A 268 -4.01 -49.65 16.49
CA ARG A 268 -4.68 -49.48 15.20
C ARG A 268 -3.94 -50.07 14.00
N LEU A 269 -2.73 -50.57 14.19
CA LEU A 269 -1.99 -51.30 13.15
C LEU A 269 -2.61 -52.70 12.95
N HIS A 270 -2.75 -53.18 11.73
CA HIS A 270 -3.08 -54.59 11.46
C HIS A 270 -1.83 -55.41 11.18
N ALA A 271 -1.95 -56.74 11.20
CA ALA A 271 -0.85 -57.64 10.84
C ALA A 271 -0.37 -57.39 9.39
N GLY A 272 0.94 -57.40 9.15
CA GLY A 272 1.56 -57.16 7.85
C GLY A 272 1.97 -55.69 7.62
N ARG A 273 1.97 -55.27 6.35
CA ARG A 273 2.37 -53.92 5.95
C ARG A 273 1.19 -52.95 6.08
N ASN A 274 1.40 -51.87 6.82
CA ASN A 274 0.46 -50.78 7.00
C ASN A 274 1.03 -49.55 6.29
N TYR A 275 0.22 -48.90 5.45
CA TYR A 275 0.63 -47.71 4.72
C TYR A 275 -0.20 -46.52 5.17
N ALA A 276 0.47 -45.40 5.36
CA ALA A 276 -0.14 -44.12 5.63
C ALA A 276 0.55 -43.02 4.82
N LYS A 277 -0.13 -41.89 4.67
CA LYS A 277 0.36 -40.67 4.05
C LYS A 277 0.03 -39.52 5.00
N ILE A 278 1.07 -38.81 5.42
CA ILE A 278 0.96 -37.51 6.05
C ILE A 278 1.13 -36.47 4.94
N THR A 279 0.14 -35.60 4.78
CA THR A 279 0.17 -34.47 3.86
C THR A 279 0.12 -33.18 4.66
N VAL A 280 1.07 -32.29 4.46
CA VAL A 280 1.10 -30.97 5.07
C VAL A 280 0.86 -29.92 3.99
N GLY A 281 -0.25 -29.20 4.09
CA GLY A 281 -0.71 -28.26 3.07
C GLY A 281 -1.67 -28.87 2.04
N THR A 282 -2.09 -28.05 1.08
CA THR A 282 -3.02 -28.41 0.00
C THR A 282 -2.45 -28.04 -1.37
N GLY A 283 -2.92 -28.70 -2.43
CA GLY A 283 -2.48 -28.45 -3.81
C GLY A 283 -1.10 -29.05 -4.16
N GLU A 284 -0.50 -28.55 -5.24
CA GLU A 284 0.77 -29.07 -5.78
C GLU A 284 2.00 -28.79 -4.90
N ASN A 285 1.92 -27.80 -4.01
CA ASN A 285 3.01 -27.43 -3.09
C ASN A 285 2.94 -28.17 -1.73
N ALA A 286 2.02 -29.14 -1.58
CA ALA A 286 1.87 -29.88 -0.33
C ALA A 286 3.05 -30.84 -0.09
N VAL A 287 3.57 -30.87 1.14
CA VAL A 287 4.62 -31.82 1.53
C VAL A 287 3.97 -33.15 1.84
N VAL A 288 4.35 -34.19 1.10
CA VAL A 288 3.80 -35.53 1.25
C VAL A 288 4.87 -36.46 1.80
N ARG A 289 4.60 -37.11 2.94
CA ARG A 289 5.43 -38.17 3.50
C ARG A 289 4.60 -39.45 3.62
N ARG A 290 5.05 -40.51 2.95
CA ARG A 290 4.46 -41.84 3.07
C ARG A 290 5.13 -42.58 4.21
N ILE A 291 4.34 -43.28 5.01
CA ILE A 291 4.78 -44.07 6.15
C ILE A 291 4.45 -45.52 5.85
N GLU A 292 5.44 -46.40 5.95
CA GLU A 292 5.26 -47.84 5.89
C GLU A 292 5.64 -48.45 7.25
N VAL A 293 4.71 -49.15 7.89
CA VAL A 293 4.94 -49.85 9.16
C VAL A 293 4.69 -51.34 8.96
N ILE A 294 5.70 -52.15 9.28
CA ILE A 294 5.58 -53.61 9.25
C ILE A 294 5.25 -54.11 10.65
N ARG A 295 3.99 -54.46 10.91
CA ARG A 295 3.58 -55.11 12.16
C ARG A 295 3.55 -56.61 11.97
N ASN A 296 4.53 -57.30 12.53
CA ASN A 296 4.46 -58.76 12.66
C ASN A 296 3.48 -59.12 13.79
N ASN A 297 2.79 -60.24 13.67
CA ASN A 297 1.77 -60.64 14.64
C ASN A 297 2.38 -60.88 16.03
N GLU A 298 1.96 -60.08 17.03
CA GLU A 298 2.16 -60.35 18.46
C GLU A 298 0.80 -60.44 19.16
N ALA A 299 0.32 -61.67 19.31
CA ALA A 299 -0.26 -62.15 20.56
C ALA A 299 0.77 -63.18 21.05
N GLU A 300 1.34 -63.14 22.26
CA GLU A 300 0.89 -62.61 23.53
C GLU A 300 2.09 -62.10 24.33
N THR A 301 1.96 -60.91 24.92
CA THR A 301 2.86 -60.39 25.95
C THR A 301 2.22 -60.65 27.31
N ASP A 302 2.94 -61.31 28.21
CA ASP A 302 3.00 -60.92 29.62
C ASP A 302 4.18 -61.62 30.32
N GLY A 303 5.01 -60.83 31.00
CA GLY A 303 6.05 -61.34 31.91
C GLY A 303 7.48 -60.92 31.55
N ALA A 304 7.83 -59.69 31.91
CA ALA A 304 9.10 -58.99 31.71
C ALA A 304 10.35 -59.61 32.41
N ASN A 305 10.58 -60.91 32.33
CA ASN A 305 11.81 -61.56 32.82
C ASN A 305 12.25 -62.80 31.98
N GLN A 306 11.94 -62.80 30.67
CA GLN A 306 12.36 -63.87 29.73
C GLN A 306 12.92 -63.33 28.40
N ALA A 307 13.53 -62.14 28.43
CA ALA A 307 14.00 -61.41 27.24
C ALA A 307 15.16 -62.09 26.47
N ALA A 308 15.68 -63.23 26.94
CA ALA A 308 16.63 -64.06 26.20
C ALA A 308 16.00 -65.31 25.55
N GLN A 309 14.71 -65.59 25.77
CA GLN A 309 14.02 -66.79 25.26
C GLN A 309 12.82 -66.50 24.33
N GLN A 310 12.37 -65.24 24.20
CA GLN A 310 11.16 -64.88 23.42
C GLN A 310 11.39 -64.48 21.96
N SER A 311 12.61 -64.11 21.55
CA SER A 311 12.93 -63.75 20.15
C SER A 311 12.84 -64.91 19.16
N THR A 312 12.93 -66.16 19.63
CA THR A 312 12.81 -67.37 18.80
C THR A 312 11.33 -67.72 18.52
N ARG A 313 10.42 -67.51 19.48
CA ARG A 313 9.00 -67.93 19.38
C ARG A 313 8.14 -67.09 18.41
N SER A 314 8.45 -65.81 18.19
CA SER A 314 7.71 -64.93 17.28
C SER A 314 8.07 -65.19 15.81
N GLN A 315 9.35 -65.39 15.53
CA GLN A 315 9.85 -65.86 14.23
C GLN A 315 9.28 -67.24 13.91
N ASP A 316 9.19 -68.10 14.93
CA ASP A 316 8.64 -69.42 14.76
C ASP A 316 7.18 -69.38 14.31
N HIS A 317 6.35 -68.56 14.95
CA HIS A 317 4.93 -68.40 14.60
C HIS A 317 4.73 -67.82 13.19
N ILE A 318 5.54 -66.85 12.78
CA ILE A 318 5.49 -66.28 11.41
C ILE A 318 5.78 -67.36 10.37
N ILE A 319 6.83 -68.17 10.60
CA ILE A 319 7.21 -69.24 9.68
C ILE A 319 6.12 -70.32 9.62
N LYS A 320 5.50 -70.66 10.76
CA LYS A 320 4.34 -71.57 10.79
C LYS A 320 3.16 -71.03 9.98
N LEU A 321 2.88 -69.73 10.05
CA LEU A 321 1.79 -69.07 9.36
C LEU A 321 2.07 -68.90 7.85
N GLU A 322 3.29 -68.51 7.47
CA GLU A 322 3.76 -68.48 6.08
C GLU A 322 3.71 -69.87 5.44
N THR A 323 4.13 -70.90 6.19
CA THR A 323 4.07 -72.30 5.74
C THR A 323 2.61 -72.74 5.57
N ALA A 324 1.72 -72.44 6.53
CA ALA A 324 0.31 -72.78 6.43
C ALA A 324 -0.40 -72.07 5.26
N VAL A 325 -0.14 -70.78 5.05
CA VAL A 325 -0.66 -70.01 3.90
C VAL A 325 -0.08 -70.53 2.59
N GLY A 326 1.23 -70.79 2.53
CA GLY A 326 1.91 -71.32 1.36
C GLY A 326 1.38 -72.69 0.94
N ILE A 327 1.24 -73.63 1.88
CA ILE A 327 0.66 -74.96 1.62
C ILE A 327 -0.80 -74.86 1.19
N THR A 328 -1.59 -74.00 1.85
CA THR A 328 -3.00 -73.78 1.46
C THR A 328 -3.10 -73.22 0.04
N GLN A 329 -2.24 -72.28 -0.33
CA GLN A 329 -2.21 -71.68 -1.66
C GLN A 329 -1.79 -72.70 -2.72
N LEU A 330 -0.72 -73.46 -2.48
CA LEU A 330 -0.29 -74.55 -3.36
C LEU A 330 -1.38 -75.61 -3.53
N TYR A 331 -2.09 -75.95 -2.46
CA TYR A 331 -3.22 -76.88 -2.54
C TYR A 331 -4.38 -76.33 -3.37
N ILE A 332 -4.70 -75.03 -3.25
CA ILE A 332 -5.69 -74.38 -4.12
C ILE A 332 -5.21 -74.41 -5.57
N ASP A 333 -3.97 -74.01 -5.85
CA ASP A 333 -3.45 -73.99 -7.23
C ASP A 333 -3.43 -75.40 -7.86
N PHE A 334 -3.11 -76.43 -7.08
CA PHE A 334 -3.21 -77.83 -7.50
C PHE A 334 -4.65 -78.24 -7.84
N ARG A 335 -5.58 -78.01 -6.91
CA ARG A 335 -6.99 -78.39 -7.08
C ARG A 335 -7.72 -77.57 -8.13
N THR A 336 -7.20 -76.40 -8.47
CA THR A 336 -7.70 -75.55 -9.56
C THR A 336 -6.98 -75.80 -10.89
N HIS A 337 -6.12 -76.84 -10.97
CA HIS A 337 -5.36 -77.27 -12.14
C HIS A 337 -4.40 -76.20 -12.71
N ARG A 338 -3.91 -75.29 -11.87
CA ARG A 338 -2.89 -74.30 -12.24
C ARG A 338 -1.48 -74.87 -12.19
N ILE A 339 -1.24 -75.77 -11.24
CA ILE A 339 -0.03 -76.58 -11.12
C ILE A 339 -0.41 -78.06 -11.17
N ASP A 340 0.51 -78.91 -11.63
CA ASP A 340 0.29 -80.35 -11.65
C ASP A 340 0.65 -81.01 -10.30
N VAL A 341 0.36 -82.32 -10.17
CA VAL A 341 0.62 -83.08 -8.94
C VAL A 341 2.10 -83.07 -8.57
N ARG A 342 3.02 -83.10 -9.55
CA ARG A 342 4.46 -83.16 -9.31
C ARG A 342 4.99 -81.83 -8.82
N GLU A 343 4.57 -80.74 -9.45
CA GLU A 343 4.92 -79.38 -9.05
C GLU A 343 4.35 -79.03 -7.66
N TRP A 344 3.12 -79.44 -7.37
CA TRP A 344 2.53 -79.32 -6.04
C TRP A 344 3.33 -80.09 -4.98
N ALA A 345 3.66 -81.35 -5.25
CA ALA A 345 4.43 -82.19 -4.33
C ALA A 345 5.84 -81.63 -4.09
N GLU A 346 6.54 -81.19 -5.15
CA GLU A 346 7.90 -80.63 -5.05
C GLU A 346 7.91 -79.30 -4.27
N GLN A 347 7.02 -78.37 -4.59
CA GLN A 347 6.97 -77.06 -3.93
C GLN A 347 6.46 -77.16 -2.48
N SER A 348 5.48 -78.04 -2.22
CA SER A 348 4.99 -78.29 -0.86
C SER A 348 6.06 -78.98 -0.02
N THR A 349 6.83 -79.92 -0.59
CA THR A 349 7.95 -80.57 0.09
C THR A 349 9.05 -79.57 0.43
N LYS A 350 9.44 -78.67 -0.48
CA LYS A 350 10.43 -77.62 -0.18
C LYS A 350 9.99 -76.68 0.96
N LEU A 351 8.71 -76.31 0.99
CA LEU A 351 8.16 -75.49 2.08
C LEU A 351 8.13 -76.26 3.41
N LEU A 352 7.73 -77.54 3.38
CA LEU A 352 7.70 -78.40 4.55
C LEU A 352 9.11 -78.73 5.07
N GLU A 353 10.09 -78.98 4.20
CA GLU A 353 11.49 -79.19 4.58
C GLU A 353 12.07 -77.96 5.29
N ARG A 354 11.79 -76.76 4.75
CA ARG A 354 12.16 -75.51 5.40
C ARG A 354 11.50 -75.38 6.78
N ALA A 355 10.21 -75.68 6.91
CA ALA A 355 9.51 -75.66 8.19
C ALA A 355 10.03 -76.72 9.17
N MET A 356 10.26 -77.96 8.72
CA MET A 356 10.76 -79.07 9.53
C MET A 356 12.21 -78.87 9.98
N SER A 357 13.03 -78.14 9.21
CA SER A 357 14.40 -77.79 9.62
C SER A 357 14.44 -76.92 10.88
N GLN A 358 13.35 -76.20 11.16
CA GLN A 358 13.19 -75.33 12.32
C GLN A 358 12.23 -75.92 13.37
N PHE A 359 11.25 -76.73 12.95
CA PHE A 359 10.23 -77.39 13.79
C PHE A 359 10.29 -78.92 13.71
N ALA A 360 11.47 -79.51 13.94
CA ALA A 360 11.69 -80.95 13.76
C ALA A 360 10.77 -81.85 14.64
N HIS A 361 10.20 -81.31 15.71
CA HIS A 361 9.32 -82.04 16.64
C HIS A 361 7.82 -81.77 16.44
N ASP A 362 7.41 -80.91 15.49
CA ASP A 362 5.98 -80.64 15.25
C ASP A 362 5.35 -81.79 14.44
N PRO A 363 4.39 -82.54 15.00
CA PRO A 363 3.80 -83.69 14.32
C PRO A 363 3.06 -83.32 13.04
N LEU A 364 2.49 -82.11 12.97
CA LEU A 364 1.62 -81.69 11.87
C LEU A 364 2.37 -81.63 10.52
N TYR A 365 3.59 -81.10 10.50
CA TYR A 365 4.38 -80.99 9.26
C TYR A 365 4.85 -82.35 8.75
N LYS A 366 5.18 -83.28 9.66
CA LYS A 366 5.50 -84.67 9.29
C LYS A 366 4.30 -85.41 8.74
N LEU A 367 3.11 -85.18 9.30
CA LEU A 367 1.85 -85.74 8.77
C LEU A 367 1.52 -85.17 7.38
N MET A 368 1.72 -83.87 7.15
CA MET A 368 1.54 -83.26 5.82
C MET A 368 2.54 -83.83 4.80
N GLN A 369 3.81 -84.01 5.20
CA GLN A 369 4.83 -84.62 4.35
C GLN A 369 4.51 -86.09 4.05
N ALA A 370 4.04 -86.84 5.03
CA ALA A 370 3.59 -88.23 4.86
C ALA A 370 2.39 -88.30 3.88
N GLN A 371 1.46 -87.34 3.93
CA GLN A 371 0.38 -87.25 2.94
C GLN A 371 0.93 -87.04 1.53
N ILE A 372 1.91 -86.14 1.34
CA ILE A 372 2.53 -85.91 0.03
C ILE A 372 3.23 -87.18 -0.47
N TYR A 373 3.99 -87.87 0.37
CA TYR A 373 4.64 -89.14 0.01
C TYR A 373 3.63 -90.25 -0.33
N CYS A 374 2.48 -90.31 0.34
CA CYS A 374 1.39 -91.21 -0.04
C CYS A 374 0.85 -90.89 -1.46
N VAL A 375 0.79 -89.61 -1.84
CA VAL A 375 0.36 -89.16 -3.17
C VAL A 375 1.44 -89.42 -4.24
N GLU A 376 2.72 -89.33 -3.88
CA GLU A 376 3.86 -89.69 -4.75
C GLU A 376 4.14 -91.21 -4.85
N GLU A 377 3.34 -92.06 -4.18
CA GLU A 377 3.52 -93.53 -4.08
C GLU A 377 4.85 -93.95 -3.42
N ARG A 378 5.39 -93.12 -2.53
CA ARG A 378 6.58 -93.40 -1.70
C ARG A 378 6.17 -93.97 -0.35
N ASP A 379 5.60 -95.18 -0.39
CA ASP A 379 4.94 -95.79 0.77
C ASP A 379 5.90 -96.04 1.96
N GLU A 380 7.15 -96.46 1.72
CA GLU A 380 8.14 -96.70 2.79
C GLU A 380 8.52 -95.42 3.55
N ASP A 381 8.68 -94.30 2.84
CA ASP A 381 9.01 -92.99 3.43
C ASP A 381 7.80 -92.43 4.21
N ALA A 382 6.59 -92.67 3.72
CA ALA A 382 5.36 -92.29 4.41
C ALA A 382 5.14 -93.09 5.70
N GLU A 383 5.36 -94.41 5.67
CA GLU A 383 5.26 -95.28 6.85
C GLU A 383 6.28 -94.89 7.92
N TRP A 384 7.50 -94.57 7.50
CA TRP A 384 8.56 -94.11 8.41
C TRP A 384 8.17 -92.81 9.14
N LEU A 385 7.64 -91.81 8.42
CA LEU A 385 7.19 -90.56 9.03
C LEU A 385 5.97 -90.77 9.94
N LEU A 386 5.03 -91.65 9.57
CA LEU A 386 3.85 -91.98 10.37
C LEU A 386 4.22 -92.67 11.69
N GLU A 387 5.14 -93.64 11.67
CA GLU A 387 5.59 -94.31 12.90
C GLU A 387 6.37 -93.34 13.80
N ALA A 388 7.13 -92.40 13.22
CA ALA A 388 7.90 -91.40 13.95
C ALA A 388 7.05 -90.37 14.72
N VAL A 389 5.76 -90.19 14.38
CA VAL A 389 4.82 -89.30 15.11
C VAL A 389 3.76 -90.07 15.90
N ARG A 390 3.77 -91.41 15.84
CA ARG A 390 2.71 -92.26 16.39
C ARG A 390 2.54 -92.10 17.89
N GLU A 391 3.63 -92.07 18.65
CA GLU A 391 3.58 -91.91 20.12
C GLU A 391 3.09 -90.51 20.51
N ASP A 392 3.61 -89.46 19.87
CA ASP A 392 3.26 -88.06 20.15
C ASP A 392 1.77 -87.78 19.89
N VAL A 393 1.23 -88.37 18.82
CA VAL A 393 -0.15 -88.14 18.39
C VAL A 393 -1.16 -89.00 19.17
N LEU A 394 -0.77 -90.18 19.63
CA LEU A 394 -1.60 -91.02 20.53
C LEU A 394 -1.64 -90.48 21.96
N ALA A 395 -0.66 -89.68 22.38
CA ALA A 395 -0.62 -89.05 23.70
C ALA A 395 -1.77 -88.04 23.90
N ASP A 396 -2.19 -87.35 22.83
CA ASP A 396 -3.37 -86.48 22.83
C ASP A 396 -4.38 -86.93 21.78
N THR A 397 -5.19 -87.92 22.19
CA THR A 397 -6.31 -88.42 21.38
C THR A 397 -7.41 -87.40 21.15
N SER A 398 -7.37 -86.21 21.75
CA SER A 398 -8.34 -85.13 21.52
C SER A 398 -7.92 -84.17 20.40
N SER A 399 -6.61 -84.10 20.11
CA SER A 399 -5.99 -83.23 19.09
C SER A 399 -6.49 -83.43 17.66
N ILE A 400 -6.23 -82.43 16.81
CA ILE A 400 -6.54 -82.46 15.37
C ILE A 400 -5.48 -83.26 14.61
N GLU A 401 -4.26 -83.23 15.10
CA GLU A 401 -3.11 -84.02 14.66
C GLU A 401 -3.42 -85.51 14.75
N TYR A 402 -4.14 -85.96 15.80
CA TYR A 402 -4.67 -87.33 15.91
C TYR A 402 -5.68 -87.67 14.83
N CYS A 403 -6.63 -86.76 14.57
CA CYS A 403 -7.59 -86.92 13.50
C CYS A 403 -6.90 -87.03 12.13
N TYR A 404 -5.89 -86.20 11.89
CA TYR A 404 -5.13 -86.15 10.65
C TYR A 404 -4.19 -87.35 10.48
N PHE A 405 -3.56 -87.84 11.54
CA PHE A 405 -2.80 -89.08 11.53
C PHE A 405 -3.67 -90.29 11.15
N LEU A 406 -4.85 -90.44 11.75
CA LEU A 406 -5.77 -91.52 11.39
C LEU A 406 -6.17 -91.43 9.92
N TYR A 407 -6.45 -90.22 9.42
CA TYR A 407 -6.75 -89.96 8.02
C TYR A 407 -5.57 -90.38 7.10
N VAL A 408 -4.37 -89.85 7.30
CA VAL A 408 -3.20 -90.15 6.45
C VAL A 408 -2.84 -91.65 6.51
N ASN A 409 -2.93 -92.28 7.69
CA ASN A 409 -2.70 -93.72 7.85
C ASN A 409 -3.77 -94.57 7.13
N SER A 410 -5.02 -94.10 7.06
CA SER A 410 -6.06 -94.76 6.25
C SER A 410 -5.80 -94.64 4.75
N VAL A 411 -5.26 -93.49 4.29
CA VAL A 411 -4.84 -93.26 2.90
C VAL A 411 -3.65 -94.16 2.54
N HIS A 412 -2.68 -94.32 3.45
CA HIS A 412 -1.52 -95.18 3.27
C HIS A 412 -1.88 -96.68 3.25
N ARG A 413 -2.64 -97.18 4.24
CA ARG A 413 -2.99 -98.61 4.35
C ARG A 413 -3.93 -99.12 3.28
N ARG A 414 -4.69 -98.22 2.63
CA ARG A 414 -5.67 -98.52 1.56
C ARG A 414 -6.62 -99.69 1.91
N ASN A 415 -7.04 -99.79 3.19
CA ASN A 415 -7.88 -100.87 3.70
C ASN A 415 -9.27 -100.36 4.10
N GLU A 416 -10.31 -100.82 3.39
CA GLU A 416 -11.68 -100.33 3.58
C GLU A 416 -12.25 -100.55 4.99
N SER A 417 -11.91 -101.65 5.66
CA SER A 417 -12.39 -101.91 7.03
C SER A 417 -11.82 -100.91 8.03
N TYR A 418 -10.56 -100.52 7.84
CA TYR A 418 -9.87 -99.55 8.68
C TYR A 418 -10.33 -98.13 8.38
N THR A 419 -10.52 -97.78 7.10
CA THR A 419 -11.08 -96.49 6.69
C THR A 419 -12.48 -96.26 7.28
N SER A 420 -13.34 -97.29 7.34
CA SER A 420 -14.67 -97.19 7.94
C SER A 420 -14.61 -96.96 9.46
N GLU A 421 -13.68 -97.61 10.16
CA GLU A 421 -13.47 -97.42 11.60
C GLU A 421 -12.97 -96.00 11.89
N VAL A 422 -11.99 -95.53 11.11
CA VAL A 422 -11.46 -94.16 11.19
C VAL A 422 -12.55 -93.13 10.91
N HIS A 423 -13.40 -93.37 9.91
CA HIS A 423 -14.55 -92.51 9.62
C HIS A 423 -15.50 -92.38 10.82
N ASP A 424 -15.89 -93.48 11.47
CA ASP A 424 -16.80 -93.45 12.61
C ASP A 424 -16.20 -92.71 13.82
N ILE A 425 -14.88 -92.82 14.02
CA ILE A 425 -14.14 -92.08 15.05
C ILE A 425 -14.16 -90.57 14.76
N LEU A 426 -13.84 -90.17 13.52
CA LEU A 426 -13.82 -88.77 13.10
C LEU A 426 -15.22 -88.15 13.13
N LYS A 427 -16.25 -88.89 12.73
CA LYS A 427 -17.65 -88.45 12.73
C LYS A 427 -18.16 -88.20 14.16
N LYS A 428 -17.89 -89.13 15.08
CA LYS A 428 -18.20 -88.92 16.51
C LYS A 428 -17.49 -87.70 17.06
N LYS A 429 -16.21 -87.49 16.74
CA LYS A 429 -15.48 -86.28 17.17
C LYS A 429 -16.04 -84.98 16.60
N TYR A 430 -16.46 -85.01 15.33
CA TYR A 430 -17.06 -83.85 14.67
C TYR A 430 -18.39 -83.44 15.32
N ASP A 431 -19.26 -84.42 15.59
CA ASP A 431 -20.59 -84.19 16.15
C ASP A 431 -20.57 -83.74 17.63
N TYR A 432 -19.56 -84.15 18.41
CA TYR A 432 -19.54 -83.91 19.87
C TYR A 432 -18.88 -82.61 20.33
N ASN A 433 -17.84 -82.07 19.67
CA ASN A 433 -17.10 -80.97 20.33
C ASN A 433 -16.19 -80.05 19.49
N SER A 434 -16.21 -80.02 18.15
CA SER A 434 -15.31 -79.07 17.46
C SER A 434 -15.83 -78.32 16.24
N ALA A 435 -16.85 -78.82 15.51
CA ALA A 435 -17.27 -78.22 14.23
C ALA A 435 -16.08 -77.73 13.37
N ASP A 436 -14.93 -78.41 13.44
CA ASP A 436 -13.69 -77.93 12.84
C ASP A 436 -13.69 -78.31 11.36
N TRP A 437 -13.45 -77.31 10.51
CA TRP A 437 -13.47 -77.48 9.06
C TRP A 437 -12.45 -78.50 8.55
N ARG A 438 -11.34 -78.72 9.27
CA ARG A 438 -10.31 -79.72 8.91
C ARG A 438 -10.85 -81.14 9.08
N ILE A 439 -11.63 -81.38 10.13
CA ILE A 439 -12.26 -82.68 10.36
C ILE A 439 -13.34 -82.94 9.32
N LEU A 440 -14.16 -81.94 9.00
CA LEU A 440 -15.15 -82.05 7.91
C LEU A 440 -14.46 -82.30 6.55
N TRP A 441 -13.35 -81.61 6.27
CA TRP A 441 -12.56 -81.82 5.07
C TRP A 441 -12.07 -83.26 4.97
N MET A 442 -11.52 -83.84 6.04
CA MET A 442 -11.08 -85.25 6.07
C MET A 442 -12.26 -86.21 5.84
N LEU A 443 -13.42 -85.95 6.45
CA LEU A 443 -14.64 -86.76 6.27
C LEU A 443 -15.10 -86.79 4.81
N PHE A 444 -14.94 -85.69 4.05
CA PHE A 444 -15.28 -85.66 2.62
C PHE A 444 -14.47 -86.63 1.76
N TYR A 445 -13.29 -87.06 2.20
CA TYR A 445 -12.44 -88.01 1.47
C TYR A 445 -12.51 -89.44 2.02
N LEU A 446 -13.00 -89.63 3.24
CA LEU A 446 -13.13 -90.95 3.87
C LEU A 446 -14.47 -91.63 3.56
N ASP A 447 -15.53 -90.85 3.37
CA ASP A 447 -16.87 -91.34 3.14
C ASP A 447 -17.30 -91.17 1.67
N LYS A 448 -17.41 -92.32 0.98
CA LYS A 448 -17.83 -92.41 -0.43
C LYS A 448 -19.28 -91.94 -0.65
N ASP A 449 -20.10 -91.81 0.40
CA ASP A 449 -21.49 -91.32 0.29
C ASP A 449 -21.57 -89.81 0.06
N TYR A 450 -20.55 -89.02 0.45
CA TYR A 450 -20.47 -87.59 0.12
C TYR A 450 -20.25 -87.34 -1.38
N GLU A 451 -19.59 -88.26 -2.10
CA GLU A 451 -19.47 -88.16 -3.56
C GLU A 451 -20.82 -88.31 -4.26
N ARG A 452 -21.69 -89.17 -3.71
CA ARG A 452 -23.04 -89.45 -4.24
C ARG A 452 -24.04 -88.34 -3.91
N ASN A 453 -23.86 -87.65 -2.77
CA ASN A 453 -24.82 -86.66 -2.25
C ASN A 453 -24.20 -85.26 -2.08
N GLN A 454 -23.85 -84.61 -3.20
CA GLN A 454 -23.23 -83.27 -3.23
C GLN A 454 -24.06 -82.17 -2.55
N SER A 455 -25.39 -82.31 -2.48
CA SER A 455 -26.28 -81.36 -1.80
C SER A 455 -26.07 -81.33 -0.28
N ILE A 456 -25.85 -82.50 0.33
CA ILE A 456 -25.57 -82.63 1.77
C ILE A 456 -24.18 -82.06 2.07
N LYS A 457 -23.21 -82.32 1.19
CA LYS A 457 -21.85 -81.77 1.27
C LYS A 457 -21.89 -80.23 1.29
N LEU A 458 -22.62 -79.61 0.36
CA LEU A 458 -22.78 -78.15 0.31
C LEU A 458 -23.51 -77.58 1.54
N ALA A 459 -24.54 -78.27 2.04
CA ALA A 459 -25.27 -77.86 3.24
C ALA A 459 -24.36 -77.82 4.48
N ARG A 460 -23.50 -78.83 4.67
CA ARG A 460 -22.53 -78.86 5.78
C ARG A 460 -21.48 -77.74 5.69
N ILE A 461 -21.02 -77.42 4.48
CA ILE A 461 -20.11 -76.28 4.28
C ILE A 461 -20.81 -74.96 4.64
N LYS A 462 -22.08 -74.80 4.25
CA LYS A 462 -22.87 -73.62 4.56
C LYS A 462 -23.15 -73.47 6.07
N GLU A 463 -23.40 -74.57 6.78
CA GLU A 463 -23.51 -74.58 8.25
C GLU A 463 -22.21 -74.08 8.92
N LEU A 464 -21.04 -74.53 8.45
CA LEU A 464 -19.75 -74.07 8.96
C LEU A 464 -19.51 -72.57 8.70
N TYR A 465 -19.92 -72.08 7.53
CA TYR A 465 -19.84 -70.65 7.21
C TYR A 465 -20.62 -69.82 8.24
N HIS A 466 -21.87 -70.20 8.52
CA HIS A 466 -22.70 -69.51 9.51
C HIS A 466 -22.21 -69.69 10.95
N ALA A 467 -21.41 -70.73 11.23
CA ALA A 467 -20.71 -70.92 12.50
C ALA A 467 -19.40 -70.09 12.60
N GLY A 468 -19.04 -69.29 11.59
CA GLY A 468 -17.89 -68.39 11.59
C GLY A 468 -16.64 -68.91 10.87
N CYS A 469 -16.70 -70.06 10.20
CA CYS A 469 -15.57 -70.61 9.45
C CYS A 469 -15.48 -70.00 8.04
N HIS A 470 -14.34 -69.33 7.76
CA HIS A 470 -14.08 -68.68 6.47
C HIS A 470 -12.91 -69.30 5.69
N SER A 471 -12.64 -70.60 5.89
CA SER A 471 -11.52 -71.31 5.27
C SER A 471 -11.60 -71.31 3.72
N PRO A 472 -10.54 -70.88 3.00
CA PRO A 472 -10.44 -70.94 1.55
C PRO A 472 -10.68 -72.34 0.95
N ILE A 473 -10.31 -73.40 1.67
CA ILE A 473 -10.49 -74.79 1.23
C ILE A 473 -11.98 -75.16 1.20
N MET A 474 -12.78 -74.67 2.14
CA MET A 474 -14.22 -74.88 2.16
C MET A 474 -14.92 -74.13 1.02
N TYR A 475 -14.46 -72.91 0.69
CA TYR A 475 -14.95 -72.19 -0.49
C TYR A 475 -14.60 -72.88 -1.80
N LEU A 476 -13.40 -73.45 -1.90
CA LEU A 476 -12.99 -74.25 -3.05
C LEU A 476 -13.92 -75.45 -3.24
N GLU A 477 -14.17 -76.25 -2.20
CA GLU A 477 -15.10 -77.38 -2.25
C GLU A 477 -16.52 -76.92 -2.64
N ALA A 478 -17.05 -75.87 -1.99
CA ALA A 478 -18.37 -75.32 -2.35
C ALA A 478 -18.43 -74.84 -3.81
N CYS A 479 -17.39 -74.16 -4.29
CA CYS A 479 -17.31 -73.67 -5.66
C CYS A 479 -17.25 -74.82 -6.67
N THR A 480 -16.52 -75.90 -6.39
CA THR A 480 -16.48 -77.09 -7.26
C THR A 480 -17.85 -77.77 -7.36
N ILE A 481 -18.59 -77.86 -6.25
CA ILE A 481 -19.95 -78.40 -6.23
C ILE A 481 -20.88 -77.55 -7.09
N ILE A 482 -20.88 -76.23 -6.89
CA ILE A 482 -21.71 -75.30 -7.67
C ILE A 482 -21.36 -75.36 -9.16
N ASN A 483 -20.07 -75.46 -9.51
CA ASN A 483 -19.63 -75.61 -10.90
C ASN A 483 -20.08 -76.91 -11.56
N SER A 484 -20.13 -78.00 -10.80
CA SER A 484 -20.58 -79.30 -11.28
C SER A 484 -22.11 -79.34 -11.50
N GLN A 485 -22.86 -78.66 -10.63
CA GLN A 485 -24.33 -78.60 -10.65
C GLN A 485 -24.81 -77.18 -10.32
N PRO A 486 -24.89 -76.28 -11.32
CA PRO A 486 -25.26 -74.88 -11.11
C PRO A 486 -26.62 -74.67 -10.44
N VAL A 487 -27.56 -75.62 -10.61
CA VAL A 487 -28.92 -75.59 -10.03
C VAL A 487 -28.93 -75.53 -8.48
N PHE A 488 -27.82 -75.89 -7.81
CA PHE A 488 -27.70 -75.71 -6.36
C PHE A 488 -27.59 -74.23 -5.94
N LEU A 489 -27.16 -73.37 -6.85
CA LEU A 489 -27.27 -71.93 -6.68
C LEU A 489 -28.73 -71.53 -6.96
N ARG A 490 -29.53 -71.41 -5.90
CA ARG A 490 -30.95 -71.00 -5.98
C ARG A 490 -31.18 -69.57 -5.50
N ILE A 491 -30.38 -69.12 -4.54
CA ILE A 491 -30.44 -67.81 -3.89
C ILE A 491 -29.01 -67.27 -3.83
N PHE A 492 -28.84 -65.98 -4.09
CA PHE A 492 -27.54 -65.32 -4.10
C PHE A 492 -27.29 -64.56 -2.78
N ASP A 493 -27.24 -65.30 -1.67
CA ASP A 493 -27.09 -64.75 -0.31
C ASP A 493 -25.60 -64.60 0.11
N GLU A 494 -25.32 -64.23 1.37
CA GLU A 494 -23.96 -63.93 1.86
C GLU A 494 -22.93 -65.04 1.58
N PHE A 495 -23.29 -66.31 1.89
CA PHE A 495 -22.44 -67.47 1.63
C PHE A 495 -22.15 -67.66 0.14
N GLU A 496 -23.20 -67.66 -0.69
CA GLU A 496 -23.09 -67.85 -2.12
C GLU A 496 -22.27 -66.73 -2.76
N ARG A 497 -22.47 -65.48 -2.35
CA ARG A 497 -21.66 -64.34 -2.81
C ARG A 497 -20.18 -64.54 -2.50
N GLN A 498 -19.86 -65.00 -1.29
CA GLN A 498 -18.47 -65.21 -0.88
C GLN A 498 -17.81 -66.35 -1.64
N VAL A 499 -18.52 -67.46 -1.85
CA VAL A 499 -18.05 -68.61 -2.65
C VAL A 499 -17.84 -68.21 -4.11
N ILE A 500 -18.78 -67.47 -4.71
CA ILE A 500 -18.66 -67.02 -6.11
C ILE A 500 -17.57 -65.96 -6.24
N ASN A 501 -17.44 -65.02 -5.31
CA ASN A 501 -16.35 -64.05 -5.30
C ASN A 501 -14.97 -64.74 -5.20
N PHE A 502 -14.85 -65.77 -4.34
CA PHE A 502 -13.68 -66.65 -4.30
C PHE A 502 -13.45 -67.32 -5.67
N GLY A 503 -14.50 -67.90 -6.26
CA GLY A 503 -14.42 -68.56 -7.56
C GLY A 503 -14.00 -67.62 -8.70
N CYS A 504 -14.45 -66.38 -8.69
CA CYS A 504 -14.03 -65.33 -9.62
C CYS A 504 -12.57 -64.95 -9.40
N LYS A 505 -12.14 -64.73 -8.14
CA LYS A 505 -10.74 -64.40 -7.80
C LYS A 505 -9.76 -65.47 -8.31
N TYR A 506 -10.13 -66.75 -8.22
CA TYR A 506 -9.29 -67.85 -8.68
C TYR A 506 -9.56 -68.30 -10.12
N ASN A 507 -10.44 -67.63 -10.86
CA ASN A 507 -10.79 -68.00 -12.24
C ASN A 507 -11.24 -69.46 -12.37
N ILE A 508 -12.10 -69.94 -11.47
CA ILE A 508 -12.58 -71.33 -11.47
C ILE A 508 -14.07 -71.50 -11.77
N ILE A 509 -14.85 -70.42 -11.82
CA ILE A 509 -16.25 -70.49 -12.27
C ILE A 509 -16.30 -71.05 -13.70
N THR A 510 -17.27 -71.90 -14.04
CA THR A 510 -17.47 -72.41 -15.41
C THR A 510 -18.46 -71.55 -16.19
N GLU A 511 -18.42 -71.56 -17.53
CA GLU A 511 -19.32 -70.74 -18.36
C GLU A 511 -20.81 -71.05 -18.10
N LYS A 512 -21.15 -72.33 -17.88
CA LYS A 512 -22.52 -72.76 -17.53
C LYS A 512 -22.99 -72.15 -16.21
N THR A 513 -22.10 -72.10 -15.22
CA THR A 513 -22.38 -71.51 -13.91
C THR A 513 -22.46 -69.99 -14.00
N ALA A 514 -21.60 -69.37 -14.80
CA ALA A 514 -21.63 -67.93 -15.07
C ALA A 514 -22.98 -67.47 -15.65
N LYS A 515 -23.51 -68.20 -16.65
CA LYS A 515 -24.84 -67.93 -17.22
C LYS A 515 -25.95 -68.08 -16.18
N HIS A 516 -25.92 -69.16 -15.39
CA HIS A 516 -26.90 -69.38 -14.32
C HIS A 516 -26.84 -68.32 -13.21
N ILE A 517 -25.64 -67.78 -12.89
CA ILE A 517 -25.48 -66.63 -11.97
C ILE A 517 -26.19 -65.39 -12.54
N CYS A 518 -26.04 -65.11 -13.84
CA CYS A 518 -26.72 -63.99 -14.50
C CYS A 518 -28.25 -64.14 -14.48
N ASP A 519 -28.77 -65.35 -14.74
CA ASP A 519 -30.22 -65.64 -14.74
C ASP A 519 -30.86 -65.38 -13.37
N ILE A 520 -30.20 -65.80 -12.28
CA ILE A 520 -30.69 -65.58 -10.91
C ILE A 520 -30.70 -64.08 -10.58
N GLY A 521 -29.60 -63.40 -10.88
CA GLY A 521 -29.44 -61.99 -10.51
C GLY A 521 -30.30 -61.02 -11.30
N GLN A 522 -30.80 -61.40 -12.49
CA GLN A 522 -31.65 -60.55 -13.32
C GLN A 522 -32.91 -60.06 -12.56
N SER A 523 -33.40 -60.89 -11.63
CA SER A 523 -34.60 -60.66 -10.81
C SER A 523 -34.39 -59.76 -9.57
N GLU A 524 -33.14 -59.43 -9.20
CA GLU A 524 -32.86 -58.59 -8.03
C GLU A 524 -33.07 -57.10 -8.32
N ARG A 525 -33.80 -56.41 -7.41
CA ARG A 525 -34.11 -54.97 -7.53
C ARG A 525 -32.95 -54.04 -7.13
N SER A 526 -32.12 -54.46 -6.18
CA SER A 526 -31.00 -53.67 -5.65
C SER A 526 -29.77 -54.56 -5.50
N VAL A 527 -28.65 -54.14 -6.06
CA VAL A 527 -27.48 -55.01 -6.24
C VAL A 527 -26.29 -54.52 -5.40
N SER A 528 -25.59 -55.44 -4.73
CA SER A 528 -24.37 -55.12 -3.98
C SER A 528 -23.16 -54.81 -4.88
N LYS A 529 -22.24 -53.94 -4.42
CA LYS A 529 -20.97 -53.66 -5.12
C LYS A 529 -20.16 -54.94 -5.42
N THR A 530 -20.27 -55.96 -4.57
CA THR A 530 -19.62 -57.26 -4.74
C THR A 530 -20.18 -58.02 -5.94
N TYR A 531 -21.50 -57.99 -6.16
CA TYR A 531 -22.10 -58.65 -7.33
C TYR A 531 -21.72 -57.97 -8.64
N LEU A 532 -21.65 -56.63 -8.68
CA LEU A 532 -21.13 -55.92 -9.86
C LEU A 532 -19.68 -56.30 -10.18
N ARG A 533 -18.82 -56.48 -9.17
CA ARG A 533 -17.46 -56.99 -9.36
C ARG A 533 -17.44 -58.42 -9.90
N ILE A 534 -18.33 -59.28 -9.39
CA ILE A 534 -18.50 -60.65 -9.88
C ILE A 534 -18.90 -60.63 -11.37
N LEU A 535 -19.95 -59.90 -11.74
CA LEU A 535 -20.41 -59.79 -13.12
C LEU A 535 -19.34 -59.23 -14.06
N GLN A 536 -18.61 -58.20 -13.63
CA GLN A 536 -17.49 -57.65 -14.39
C GLN A 536 -16.38 -58.70 -14.57
N GLY A 537 -15.96 -59.40 -13.51
CA GLY A 537 -14.95 -60.45 -13.61
C GLY A 537 -15.39 -61.65 -14.46
N LEU A 538 -16.68 -61.97 -14.48
CA LEU A 538 -17.24 -62.99 -15.38
C LEU A 538 -17.25 -62.52 -16.84
N TYR A 539 -17.59 -61.26 -17.08
CA TYR A 539 -17.55 -60.66 -18.42
C TYR A 539 -16.12 -60.60 -18.96
N ASP A 540 -15.16 -60.12 -18.17
CA ASP A 540 -13.74 -60.02 -18.55
C ASP A 540 -13.17 -61.40 -18.97
N ARG A 541 -13.70 -62.48 -18.39
CA ARG A 541 -13.29 -63.84 -18.70
C ARG A 541 -13.94 -64.45 -19.95
N TYR A 542 -15.25 -64.28 -20.10
CA TYR A 542 -16.03 -65.00 -21.12
C TYR A 542 -16.47 -64.14 -22.30
N GLY A 543 -16.52 -62.81 -22.15
CA GLY A 543 -16.92 -61.88 -23.20
C GLY A 543 -18.33 -62.09 -23.76
N SER A 544 -19.23 -62.72 -23.01
CA SER A 544 -20.59 -63.09 -23.44
C SER A 544 -21.55 -61.88 -23.41
N ASP A 545 -22.37 -61.76 -24.46
CA ASP A 545 -23.39 -60.70 -24.59
C ASP A 545 -24.48 -60.79 -23.53
N ASP A 546 -24.84 -62.00 -23.08
CA ASP A 546 -25.84 -62.22 -22.03
C ASP A 546 -25.37 -61.60 -20.70
N ILE A 547 -24.10 -61.82 -20.35
CA ILE A 547 -23.47 -61.30 -19.13
C ILE A 547 -23.35 -59.77 -19.21
N LEU A 548 -22.93 -59.25 -20.38
CA LEU A 548 -22.81 -57.81 -20.61
C LEU A 548 -24.16 -57.09 -20.51
N THR A 549 -25.21 -57.72 -21.05
CA THR A 549 -26.58 -57.18 -20.99
C THR A 549 -27.06 -57.07 -19.54
N VAL A 550 -26.92 -58.13 -18.75
CA VAL A 550 -27.32 -58.13 -17.33
C VAL A 550 -26.48 -57.13 -16.52
N LEU A 551 -25.17 -57.05 -16.76
CA LEU A 551 -24.29 -56.06 -16.14
C LEU A 551 -24.75 -54.63 -16.45
N CYS A 552 -24.99 -54.31 -17.72
CA CYS A 552 -25.42 -52.98 -18.15
C CYS A 552 -26.81 -52.62 -17.60
N GLU A 553 -27.77 -53.55 -17.62
CA GLU A 553 -29.10 -53.32 -17.04
C GLU A 553 -29.04 -52.99 -15.55
N HIS A 554 -28.18 -53.67 -14.79
CA HIS A 554 -27.99 -53.36 -13.38
C HIS A 554 -27.30 -52.02 -13.15
N LEU A 555 -26.33 -51.64 -13.99
CA LEU A 555 -25.71 -50.32 -13.91
C LEU A 555 -26.74 -49.21 -14.17
N ILE A 556 -27.59 -49.35 -15.18
CA ILE A 556 -28.66 -48.40 -15.52
C ILE A 556 -29.70 -48.35 -14.39
N ARG A 557 -30.17 -49.50 -13.90
CA ARG A 557 -31.18 -49.57 -12.82
C ARG A 557 -30.70 -48.90 -11.53
N ASN A 558 -29.42 -49.04 -11.20
CA ASN A 558 -28.82 -48.42 -10.01
C ASN A 558 -28.30 -46.99 -10.25
N GLN A 559 -28.59 -46.38 -11.41
CA GLN A 559 -28.14 -45.03 -11.79
C GLN A 559 -26.61 -44.85 -11.71
N MET A 560 -25.86 -45.91 -11.99
CA MET A 560 -24.40 -45.90 -11.95
C MET A 560 -23.87 -45.15 -13.18
N ARG A 561 -23.42 -43.92 -12.97
CA ARG A 561 -22.92 -43.00 -13.99
C ARG A 561 -21.47 -42.63 -13.72
N GLY A 562 -20.78 -42.15 -14.75
CA GLY A 562 -19.42 -41.61 -14.67
C GLY A 562 -18.37 -42.42 -15.43
N SER A 563 -17.17 -41.84 -15.56
CA SER A 563 -16.10 -42.33 -16.45
C SER A 563 -15.70 -43.79 -16.22
N ARG A 564 -15.79 -44.28 -14.99
CA ARG A 564 -15.52 -45.69 -14.65
C ARG A 564 -16.42 -46.68 -15.38
N TYR A 565 -17.67 -46.31 -15.67
CA TYR A 565 -18.66 -47.18 -16.32
C TYR A 565 -18.80 -46.94 -17.81
N PHE A 566 -18.21 -45.84 -18.32
CA PHE A 566 -18.27 -45.42 -19.71
C PHE A 566 -17.92 -46.57 -20.69
N GLY A 567 -16.80 -47.26 -20.45
CA GLY A 567 -16.35 -48.34 -21.33
C GLY A 567 -17.35 -49.50 -21.45
N ILE A 568 -18.14 -49.78 -20.41
CA ILE A 568 -19.16 -50.84 -20.44
C ILE A 568 -20.33 -50.40 -21.33
N TYR A 569 -20.83 -49.18 -21.14
CA TYR A 569 -21.90 -48.62 -21.98
C TYR A 569 -21.48 -48.52 -23.45
N GLU A 570 -20.26 -48.05 -23.71
CA GLU A 570 -19.69 -47.98 -25.06
C GLU A 570 -19.65 -49.37 -25.72
N THR A 571 -19.18 -50.38 -24.99
CA THR A 571 -19.10 -51.75 -25.50
C THR A 571 -20.49 -52.32 -25.83
N CYS A 572 -21.51 -52.02 -25.02
CA CYS A 572 -22.90 -52.43 -25.30
C CYS A 572 -23.43 -51.82 -26.60
N ILE A 573 -23.10 -50.55 -26.86
CA ILE A 573 -23.50 -49.84 -28.08
C ILE A 573 -22.79 -50.41 -29.30
N LEU A 574 -21.49 -50.66 -29.21
CA LEU A 574 -20.68 -51.23 -30.29
C LEU A 574 -21.10 -52.66 -30.67
N ARG A 575 -21.66 -53.42 -29.71
CA ARG A 575 -22.23 -54.76 -29.94
C ARG A 575 -23.72 -54.75 -30.32
N GLU A 576 -24.31 -53.58 -30.54
CA GLU A 576 -25.72 -53.41 -30.96
C GLU A 576 -26.75 -54.02 -29.98
N LEU A 577 -26.45 -54.02 -28.67
CA LEU A 577 -27.36 -54.55 -27.65
C LEU A 577 -28.57 -53.62 -27.44
N ARG A 578 -29.78 -54.20 -27.41
CA ARG A 578 -31.03 -53.45 -27.27
C ARG A 578 -31.46 -53.29 -25.81
N ILE A 579 -30.78 -52.38 -25.09
CA ILE A 579 -31.02 -52.11 -23.67
C ILE A 579 -31.72 -50.76 -23.49
N THR A 580 -32.77 -50.70 -22.66
CA THR A 580 -33.52 -49.47 -22.41
C THR A 580 -32.67 -48.46 -21.62
N ARG A 581 -32.72 -47.17 -22.02
CA ARG A 581 -31.94 -46.05 -21.43
C ARG A 581 -30.42 -46.13 -21.59
N LEU A 582 -29.93 -46.99 -22.50
CA LEU A 582 -28.51 -47.18 -22.76
C LEU A 582 -27.84 -45.90 -23.29
N TYR A 583 -28.44 -45.25 -24.28
CA TYR A 583 -27.86 -44.07 -24.92
C TYR A 583 -27.82 -42.87 -23.97
N GLU A 584 -28.83 -42.69 -23.12
CA GLU A 584 -28.87 -41.66 -22.09
C GLU A 584 -27.79 -41.91 -21.03
N SER A 585 -27.66 -43.15 -20.54
CA SER A 585 -26.65 -43.51 -19.53
C SER A 585 -25.23 -43.42 -20.07
N TYR A 586 -25.05 -43.69 -21.36
CA TYR A 586 -23.80 -43.45 -22.10
C TYR A 586 -23.47 -41.95 -22.12
N MET A 587 -24.40 -41.09 -22.55
CA MET A 587 -24.20 -39.63 -22.56
C MET A 587 -23.94 -39.06 -21.15
N ASP A 588 -24.60 -39.59 -20.12
CA ASP A 588 -24.38 -39.21 -18.72
C ASP A 588 -23.01 -39.64 -18.17
N SER A 589 -22.33 -40.59 -18.83
CA SER A 589 -21.07 -41.18 -18.37
C SER A 589 -19.86 -40.76 -19.20
N ILE A 590 -20.07 -39.95 -20.25
CA ILE A 590 -19.01 -39.35 -21.05
C ILE A 590 -18.21 -38.37 -20.19
N ASP A 591 -16.89 -38.47 -20.28
CA ASP A 591 -15.99 -37.51 -19.67
C ASP A 591 -15.80 -36.27 -20.57
N SER A 592 -15.52 -35.14 -19.93
CA SER A 592 -15.16 -33.85 -20.52
C SER A 592 -14.04 -33.94 -21.58
N GLY A 593 -13.14 -34.92 -21.46
CA GLY A 593 -12.02 -35.15 -22.38
C GLY A 593 -12.31 -36.01 -23.61
N TYR A 594 -13.58 -36.34 -23.91
CA TYR A 594 -13.93 -37.20 -25.04
C TYR A 594 -13.65 -36.53 -26.40
N ASP A 595 -12.73 -37.10 -27.18
CA ASP A 595 -12.13 -36.51 -28.37
C ASP A 595 -12.42 -37.27 -29.68
N ARG A 596 -13.55 -37.99 -29.75
CA ARG A 596 -13.93 -38.81 -30.91
C ARG A 596 -15.34 -38.51 -31.37
N LEU A 597 -15.67 -38.90 -32.60
CA LEU A 597 -17.06 -38.87 -33.08
C LEU A 597 -17.91 -39.84 -32.25
N LEU A 598 -19.08 -39.39 -31.80
CA LEU A 598 -20.06 -40.26 -31.14
C LEU A 598 -20.56 -41.37 -32.11
N PRO A 599 -20.85 -42.59 -31.63
CA PRO A 599 -21.35 -43.65 -32.49
C PRO A 599 -22.59 -43.21 -33.30
N LYS A 600 -22.62 -43.50 -34.60
CA LYS A 600 -23.71 -43.03 -35.50
C LYS A 600 -25.11 -43.41 -35.02
N VAL A 601 -25.24 -44.57 -34.35
CA VAL A 601 -26.50 -45.04 -33.77
C VAL A 601 -26.99 -44.10 -32.65
N VAL A 602 -26.07 -43.56 -31.84
CA VAL A 602 -26.36 -42.57 -30.80
C VAL A 602 -26.78 -41.24 -31.43
N LEU A 603 -26.03 -40.77 -32.44
CA LEU A 603 -26.38 -39.56 -33.20
C LEU A 603 -27.77 -39.66 -33.84
N MET A 604 -28.13 -40.83 -34.37
CA MET A 604 -29.45 -41.05 -34.97
C MET A 604 -30.56 -41.17 -33.91
N TYR A 605 -30.29 -41.76 -32.74
CA TYR A 605 -31.28 -41.85 -31.66
C TYR A 605 -31.76 -40.47 -31.21
N PHE A 606 -30.81 -39.55 -30.96
CA PHE A 606 -31.13 -38.21 -30.47
C PHE A 606 -31.66 -37.27 -31.56
N SER A 607 -31.61 -37.64 -32.85
CA SER A 607 -32.21 -36.82 -33.92
C SER A 607 -33.73 -36.94 -33.92
N TYR A 608 -34.25 -38.08 -33.46
CA TYR A 608 -35.69 -38.35 -33.33
C TYR A 608 -36.24 -38.09 -31.91
N ASN A 609 -35.46 -38.39 -30.85
CA ASN A 609 -35.91 -38.26 -29.46
C ASN A 609 -34.91 -37.46 -28.61
N ASN A 610 -34.94 -36.14 -28.74
CA ASN A 610 -34.02 -35.24 -28.05
C ASN A 610 -34.52 -34.84 -26.64
N GLN A 611 -34.39 -35.74 -25.67
CA GLN A 611 -34.69 -35.48 -24.25
C GLN A 611 -33.45 -35.08 -23.43
N LEU A 612 -32.35 -34.71 -24.09
CA LEU A 612 -31.11 -34.29 -23.45
C LEU A 612 -31.26 -32.92 -22.76
N ASN A 613 -30.50 -32.72 -21.68
CA ASN A 613 -30.38 -31.38 -21.08
C ASN A 613 -29.50 -30.45 -21.93
N ASP A 614 -29.49 -29.15 -21.64
CA ASP A 614 -28.80 -28.16 -22.48
C ASP A 614 -27.28 -28.38 -22.55
N THR A 615 -26.65 -28.79 -21.44
CA THR A 615 -25.22 -29.18 -21.41
C THR A 615 -24.91 -30.35 -22.34
N GLN A 616 -25.77 -31.38 -22.36
CA GLN A 616 -25.62 -32.55 -23.21
C GLN A 616 -25.93 -32.24 -24.68
N LYS A 617 -26.92 -31.38 -24.95
CA LYS A 617 -27.19 -30.87 -26.31
C LYS A 617 -26.01 -30.10 -26.85
N ALA A 618 -25.44 -29.18 -26.06
CA ALA A 618 -24.24 -28.43 -26.45
C ALA A 618 -23.08 -29.38 -26.78
N PHE A 619 -22.84 -30.41 -25.96
CA PHE A 619 -21.82 -31.42 -26.24
C PHE A 619 -22.10 -32.23 -27.51
N LEU A 620 -23.32 -32.74 -27.69
CA LEU A 620 -23.74 -33.48 -28.89
C LEU A 620 -23.53 -32.66 -30.17
N TYR A 621 -23.99 -31.41 -30.16
CA TYR A 621 -23.89 -30.51 -31.30
C TYR A 621 -22.44 -30.09 -31.58
N ALA A 622 -21.64 -29.81 -30.54
CA ALA A 622 -20.21 -29.53 -30.69
C ALA A 622 -19.46 -30.73 -31.29
N ASN A 623 -19.79 -31.96 -30.87
CA ASN A 623 -19.22 -33.18 -31.42
C ASN A 623 -19.56 -33.34 -32.92
N ILE A 624 -20.81 -33.11 -33.30
CA ILE A 624 -21.24 -33.13 -34.71
C ILE A 624 -20.46 -32.09 -35.54
N ILE A 625 -20.30 -30.86 -35.03
CA ILE A 625 -19.61 -29.79 -35.75
C ILE A 625 -18.12 -30.09 -35.94
N ASN A 626 -17.45 -30.59 -34.89
CA ASN A 626 -16.01 -30.85 -34.91
C ASN A 626 -15.62 -32.04 -35.78
N TYR A 627 -16.44 -33.11 -35.83
CA TYR A 627 -16.05 -34.38 -36.46
C TYR A 627 -16.79 -34.72 -37.75
N LEU A 628 -17.94 -34.09 -38.05
CA LEU A 628 -18.67 -34.33 -39.30
C LEU A 628 -18.51 -33.16 -40.30
N PRO A 629 -18.24 -33.46 -41.59
CA PRO A 629 -18.21 -32.44 -42.64
C PRO A 629 -19.62 -31.88 -42.90
N ASP A 630 -19.69 -30.65 -43.42
CA ASP A 630 -20.96 -29.95 -43.69
C ASP A 630 -21.86 -30.67 -44.73
N THR A 631 -21.29 -31.60 -45.49
CA THR A 631 -22.02 -32.42 -46.47
C THR A 631 -22.64 -33.69 -45.87
N ASP A 632 -22.35 -34.02 -44.60
CA ASP A 632 -22.87 -35.25 -43.98
C ASP A 632 -24.40 -35.15 -43.73
N PRO A 633 -25.20 -36.16 -44.16
CA PRO A 633 -26.64 -36.16 -43.96
C PRO A 633 -27.10 -36.00 -42.50
N VAL A 634 -26.32 -36.55 -41.54
CA VAL A 634 -26.64 -36.43 -40.11
C VAL A 634 -26.51 -34.97 -39.69
N LYS A 635 -25.42 -34.28 -40.08
CA LYS A 635 -25.19 -32.87 -39.74
C LYS A 635 -26.26 -31.95 -40.35
N LEU A 636 -26.64 -32.19 -41.61
CA LEU A 636 -27.72 -31.45 -42.28
C LEU A 636 -29.08 -31.60 -41.57
N THR A 637 -29.35 -32.78 -41.01
CA THR A 637 -30.58 -33.01 -40.24
C THR A 637 -30.60 -32.21 -38.94
N TYR A 638 -29.44 -32.06 -38.31
CA TYR A 638 -29.29 -31.30 -37.06
C TYR A 638 -29.16 -29.79 -37.25
N ALA A 639 -28.79 -29.30 -38.44
CA ALA A 639 -28.48 -27.88 -38.66
C ALA A 639 -29.55 -26.90 -38.15
N PRO A 640 -30.86 -27.06 -38.43
CA PRO A 640 -31.88 -26.14 -37.91
C PRO A 640 -32.01 -26.18 -36.39
N GLN A 641 -31.84 -27.36 -35.79
CA GLN A 641 -31.90 -27.55 -34.34
C GLN A 641 -30.69 -26.92 -33.65
N MET A 642 -29.50 -27.07 -34.25
CA MET A 642 -28.25 -26.47 -33.76
C MET A 642 -28.32 -24.94 -33.83
N GLU A 643 -28.81 -24.38 -34.94
CA GLU A 643 -28.99 -22.92 -35.11
C GLU A 643 -29.95 -22.34 -34.08
N GLN A 644 -31.15 -22.92 -33.95
CA GLN A 644 -32.14 -22.44 -33.00
C GLN A 644 -31.67 -22.57 -31.54
N PHE A 645 -31.03 -23.69 -31.20
CA PHE A 645 -30.49 -23.91 -29.85
C PHE A 645 -29.36 -22.93 -29.53
N ALA A 646 -28.42 -22.74 -30.45
CA ALA A 646 -27.31 -21.82 -30.25
C ALA A 646 -27.79 -20.37 -30.14
N ALA A 647 -28.71 -19.93 -31.00
CA ALA A 647 -29.28 -18.58 -30.91
C ALA A 647 -29.98 -18.34 -29.55
N GLU A 648 -30.76 -19.31 -29.07
CA GLU A 648 -31.46 -19.20 -27.78
C GLU A 648 -30.47 -19.20 -26.59
N GLN A 649 -29.46 -20.07 -26.60
CA GLN A 649 -28.44 -20.09 -25.54
C GLN A 649 -27.59 -18.81 -25.53
N LEU A 650 -27.30 -18.24 -26.70
CA LEU A 650 -26.61 -16.95 -26.82
C LEU A 650 -27.47 -15.82 -26.24
N ARG A 651 -28.78 -15.79 -26.57
CA ARG A 651 -29.74 -14.83 -26.00
C ARG A 651 -29.81 -14.91 -24.48
N LEU A 652 -29.70 -16.11 -23.91
CA LEU A 652 -29.63 -16.34 -22.45
C LEU A 652 -28.26 -15.99 -21.83
N GLY A 653 -27.24 -15.64 -22.63
CA GLY A 653 -25.91 -15.27 -22.15
C GLY A 653 -25.08 -16.43 -21.59
N GLN A 654 -25.40 -17.68 -21.97
CA GLN A 654 -24.67 -18.86 -21.55
C GLN A 654 -23.37 -19.00 -22.35
N ILE A 655 -22.26 -19.29 -21.68
CA ILE A 655 -20.95 -19.48 -22.33
C ILE A 655 -20.33 -20.75 -21.77
N SER A 656 -20.01 -21.69 -22.64
CA SER A 656 -19.27 -22.91 -22.32
C SER A 656 -18.39 -23.31 -23.51
N ASN A 657 -17.39 -24.17 -23.29
CA ASN A 657 -16.49 -24.60 -24.36
C ASN A 657 -17.24 -25.22 -25.56
N ASN A 658 -18.28 -26.02 -25.27
CA ASN A 658 -19.13 -26.62 -26.31
C ASN A 658 -19.98 -25.57 -27.02
N LEU A 659 -20.60 -24.65 -26.28
CA LEU A 659 -21.43 -23.58 -26.87
C LEU A 659 -20.63 -22.65 -27.79
N VAL A 660 -19.37 -22.37 -27.47
CA VAL A 660 -18.49 -21.55 -28.33
C VAL A 660 -18.30 -22.18 -29.71
N ILE A 661 -18.18 -23.52 -29.79
CA ILE A 661 -18.08 -24.22 -31.07
C ILE A 661 -19.35 -24.00 -31.91
N LEU A 662 -20.52 -24.05 -31.27
CA LEU A 662 -21.79 -23.77 -31.93
C LEU A 662 -21.87 -22.30 -32.38
N TYR A 663 -21.49 -21.35 -31.51
CA TYR A 663 -21.53 -19.92 -31.84
C TYR A 663 -20.61 -19.58 -33.02
N LYS A 664 -19.43 -20.20 -33.11
CA LYS A 664 -18.55 -20.08 -34.28
C LYS A 664 -19.17 -20.63 -35.55
N TYR A 665 -19.90 -21.74 -35.45
CA TYR A 665 -20.56 -22.36 -36.60
C TYR A 665 -21.71 -21.51 -37.16
N ILE A 666 -22.52 -20.91 -36.28
CA ILE A 666 -23.70 -20.12 -36.70
C ILE A 666 -23.39 -18.63 -36.92
N TRP A 667 -22.15 -18.20 -36.69
CA TRP A 667 -21.78 -16.78 -36.62
C TRP A 667 -22.16 -16.01 -37.89
N ASN A 668 -23.02 -15.01 -37.74
CA ASN A 668 -23.38 -14.07 -38.79
C ASN A 668 -23.82 -12.72 -38.17
N ASP A 669 -23.80 -11.65 -38.96
CA ASP A 669 -24.14 -10.30 -38.48
C ASP A 669 -25.62 -10.18 -38.03
N ALA A 670 -26.52 -11.05 -38.50
CA ALA A 670 -27.92 -11.03 -38.08
C ALA A 670 -28.12 -11.50 -36.63
N LEU A 671 -27.12 -12.17 -36.03
CA LEU A 671 -27.09 -12.48 -34.60
C LEU A 671 -26.82 -11.24 -33.74
N ILE A 672 -26.39 -10.10 -34.31
CA ILE A 672 -26.11 -8.86 -33.59
C ILE A 672 -27.34 -7.97 -33.69
N ASN A 673 -28.15 -7.95 -32.63
CA ASN A 673 -29.35 -7.12 -32.51
C ASN A 673 -29.51 -6.62 -31.07
N GLU A 674 -30.54 -5.80 -30.81
CA GLU A 674 -30.77 -5.18 -29.50
C GLU A 674 -30.90 -6.21 -28.34
N GLU A 675 -31.48 -7.39 -28.59
CA GLU A 675 -31.66 -8.42 -27.55
C GLU A 675 -30.37 -9.20 -27.25
N THR A 676 -29.49 -9.36 -28.24
CA THR A 676 -28.29 -10.21 -28.14
C THR A 676 -26.99 -9.42 -27.96
N ALA A 677 -27.00 -8.09 -28.11
CA ALA A 677 -25.79 -7.26 -28.09
C ALA A 677 -24.95 -7.43 -26.81
N VAL A 678 -25.57 -7.47 -25.62
CA VAL A 678 -24.85 -7.65 -24.34
C VAL A 678 -24.22 -9.04 -24.22
N PRO A 679 -24.96 -10.17 -24.43
CA PRO A 679 -24.35 -11.49 -24.50
C PRO A 679 -23.23 -11.63 -25.53
N VAL A 680 -23.41 -11.06 -26.73
CA VAL A 680 -22.41 -11.07 -27.79
C VAL A 680 -21.15 -10.35 -27.35
N ALA A 681 -21.26 -9.16 -26.74
CA ALA A 681 -20.12 -8.45 -26.18
C ALA A 681 -19.34 -9.32 -25.19
N ARG A 682 -20.03 -9.98 -24.24
CA ARG A 682 -19.38 -10.89 -23.28
C ARG A 682 -18.65 -12.05 -23.95
N LEU A 683 -19.25 -12.63 -25.00
CA LEU A 683 -18.69 -13.74 -25.77
C LEU A 683 -17.43 -13.33 -26.56
N LEU A 684 -17.44 -12.16 -27.21
CA LEU A 684 -16.30 -11.65 -28.00
C LEU A 684 -15.04 -11.44 -27.15
N PHE A 685 -15.24 -11.11 -25.88
CA PHE A 685 -14.18 -10.93 -24.89
C PHE A 685 -14.01 -12.15 -23.97
N ALA A 686 -14.64 -13.29 -24.26
CA ALA A 686 -14.57 -14.48 -23.41
C ALA A 686 -13.25 -15.25 -23.56
N TYR A 687 -12.73 -15.67 -22.42
CA TYR A 687 -11.58 -16.55 -22.25
C TYR A 687 -11.98 -17.77 -21.42
N LYS A 688 -11.42 -18.92 -21.78
CA LYS A 688 -11.44 -20.13 -20.98
C LYS A 688 -10.29 -20.07 -20.00
N LEU A 689 -10.63 -20.02 -18.72
CA LEU A 689 -9.71 -20.07 -17.60
C LEU A 689 -9.71 -21.50 -17.04
N THR A 690 -8.58 -22.18 -17.11
CA THR A 690 -8.43 -23.56 -16.58
C THR A 690 -7.48 -23.53 -15.39
N CYS A 691 -7.86 -24.14 -14.28
CA CYS A 691 -7.05 -24.19 -13.06
C CYS A 691 -6.88 -25.65 -12.61
N SER A 692 -5.66 -26.06 -12.22
CA SER A 692 -5.42 -27.43 -11.73
C SER A 692 -5.94 -27.64 -10.29
N ASP A 693 -6.08 -26.57 -9.52
CA ASP A 693 -6.54 -26.61 -8.14
C ASP A 693 -8.07 -26.74 -8.05
N SER A 694 -8.54 -27.97 -7.79
CA SER A 694 -9.97 -28.28 -7.67
C SER A 694 -10.64 -27.71 -6.41
N SER A 695 -9.89 -27.08 -5.51
CA SER A 695 -10.45 -26.43 -4.32
C SER A 695 -10.88 -24.98 -4.55
N VAL A 696 -10.56 -24.42 -5.73
CA VAL A 696 -11.02 -23.09 -6.14
C VAL A 696 -12.49 -23.14 -6.55
N LYS A 697 -13.28 -22.19 -6.02
CA LYS A 697 -14.72 -22.11 -6.27
C LYS A 697 -15.07 -21.07 -7.33
N ASN A 698 -14.49 -19.87 -7.25
CA ASN A 698 -14.80 -18.77 -8.16
C ASN A 698 -13.53 -18.11 -8.71
N ALA A 699 -13.58 -17.70 -9.98
CA ALA A 699 -12.70 -16.71 -10.57
C ALA A 699 -13.30 -15.32 -10.38
N ILE A 700 -12.48 -14.35 -10.02
CA ILE A 700 -12.85 -12.96 -9.83
C ILE A 700 -12.03 -12.11 -10.79
N VAL A 701 -12.70 -11.41 -11.72
CA VAL A 701 -12.06 -10.53 -12.69
C VAL A 701 -12.32 -9.08 -12.32
N LEU A 702 -11.24 -8.31 -12.13
CA LEU A 702 -11.29 -6.86 -11.95
C LEU A 702 -10.53 -6.19 -13.09
N HIS A 703 -11.22 -5.35 -13.86
CA HIS A 703 -10.58 -4.43 -14.79
C HIS A 703 -9.98 -3.27 -14.02
N LYS A 704 -8.73 -2.92 -14.31
CA LYS A 704 -7.96 -1.92 -13.55
C LYS A 704 -8.64 -0.54 -13.51
N GLU A 705 -9.44 -0.25 -14.54
CA GLU A 705 -10.19 0.98 -14.72
C GLU A 705 -11.48 1.08 -13.90
N LEU A 706 -12.05 -0.05 -13.47
CA LEU A 706 -13.39 -0.15 -12.89
C LEU A 706 -13.37 -0.58 -11.42
N ASN A 707 -14.38 -0.15 -10.65
CA ASN A 707 -14.60 -0.53 -9.25
C ASN A 707 -15.39 -1.84 -9.09
N GLU A 708 -16.05 -2.31 -10.15
CA GLU A 708 -16.87 -3.52 -10.14
C GLU A 708 -16.01 -4.79 -10.31
N GLU A 709 -16.32 -5.83 -9.54
CA GLU A 709 -15.72 -7.16 -9.69
C GLU A 709 -16.72 -8.11 -10.37
N VAL A 710 -16.22 -8.93 -11.30
CA VAL A 710 -17.02 -9.96 -11.97
C VAL A 710 -16.65 -11.32 -11.39
N VAL A 711 -17.60 -11.97 -10.71
CA VAL A 711 -17.41 -13.28 -10.10
C VAL A 711 -17.99 -14.36 -11.03
N VAL A 712 -17.18 -15.36 -11.38
CA VAL A 712 -17.54 -16.47 -12.26
C VAL A 712 -17.20 -17.79 -11.57
N PRO A 713 -18.16 -18.72 -11.39
CA PRO A 713 -17.88 -20.00 -10.75
C PRO A 713 -17.04 -20.91 -11.65
N PHE A 714 -16.18 -21.73 -11.03
CA PHE A 714 -15.54 -22.86 -11.69
C PHE A 714 -16.49 -24.05 -11.76
N ILE A 715 -16.57 -24.67 -12.93
CA ILE A 715 -17.30 -25.92 -13.17
C ILE A 715 -16.32 -26.87 -13.86
N ASP A 716 -16.07 -28.03 -13.25
CA ASP A 716 -15.10 -29.02 -13.72
C ASP A 716 -13.71 -28.39 -14.01
N ASN A 717 -13.20 -27.59 -13.07
CA ASN A 717 -11.90 -26.89 -13.16
C ASN A 717 -11.78 -25.84 -14.28
N VAL A 718 -12.90 -25.47 -14.92
CA VAL A 718 -12.95 -24.45 -15.98
C VAL A 718 -13.93 -23.33 -15.62
N ALA A 719 -13.54 -22.08 -15.89
CA ALA A 719 -14.40 -20.90 -15.83
C ALA A 719 -14.32 -20.12 -17.15
N CYS A 720 -15.44 -19.58 -17.63
CA CYS A 720 -15.47 -18.71 -18.81
C CYS A 720 -15.58 -17.25 -18.37
N VAL A 721 -14.47 -16.51 -18.45
CA VAL A 721 -14.36 -15.12 -17.97
C VAL A 721 -14.24 -14.14 -19.13
N SER A 722 -14.82 -12.94 -18.99
CA SER A 722 -14.72 -11.89 -20.03
C SER A 722 -13.65 -10.86 -19.67
N ILE A 723 -12.66 -10.68 -20.55
CA ILE A 723 -11.53 -9.77 -20.34
C ILE A 723 -11.50 -8.74 -21.48
N TYR A 724 -11.82 -7.49 -21.14
CA TYR A 724 -11.95 -6.38 -22.08
C TYR A 724 -10.66 -5.57 -22.24
N THR A 725 -9.89 -5.38 -21.17
CA THR A 725 -8.63 -4.62 -21.19
C THR A 725 -7.43 -5.46 -20.79
N GLU A 726 -6.24 -5.04 -21.22
CA GLU A 726 -5.00 -5.68 -20.81
C GLU A 726 -4.67 -5.41 -19.33
N LYS A 727 -3.92 -6.33 -18.72
CA LYS A 727 -3.48 -6.25 -17.31
C LYS A 727 -4.65 -6.18 -16.30
N CYS A 728 -5.79 -6.80 -16.62
CA CYS A 728 -6.84 -7.05 -15.64
C CYS A 728 -6.32 -7.98 -14.52
N CYS A 729 -6.86 -7.83 -13.31
CA CYS A 729 -6.59 -8.72 -12.20
C CYS A 729 -7.52 -9.94 -12.28
N ILE A 730 -6.94 -11.15 -12.21
CA ILE A 730 -7.67 -12.40 -12.02
C ILE A 730 -7.31 -12.92 -10.64
N ALA A 731 -8.29 -13.02 -9.76
CA ALA A 731 -8.17 -13.60 -8.42
C ALA A 731 -9.03 -14.88 -8.33
N PHE A 732 -8.67 -15.75 -7.40
CA PHE A 732 -9.29 -17.05 -7.18
C PHE A 732 -9.80 -17.10 -5.75
N GLU A 733 -11.09 -17.37 -5.59
CA GLU A 733 -11.77 -17.44 -4.30
C GLU A 733 -12.05 -18.90 -3.92
N TYR A 734 -11.68 -19.25 -2.70
CA TYR A 734 -11.85 -20.57 -2.10
C TYR A 734 -13.12 -20.64 -1.25
N GLU A 735 -13.49 -21.84 -0.82
CA GLU A 735 -14.73 -22.09 -0.06
C GLU A 735 -14.78 -21.38 1.31
N ASP A 736 -13.62 -21.15 1.93
CA ASP A 736 -13.45 -20.40 3.18
C ASP A 736 -13.49 -18.86 3.00
N GLY A 737 -13.69 -18.38 1.76
CA GLY A 737 -13.66 -16.97 1.40
C GLY A 737 -12.27 -16.37 1.30
N SER A 738 -11.20 -17.17 1.41
CA SER A 738 -9.84 -16.71 1.13
C SER A 738 -9.69 -16.44 -0.38
N ARG A 739 -8.89 -15.42 -0.71
CA ARG A 739 -8.65 -15.02 -2.11
C ARG A 739 -7.16 -15.04 -2.39
N LYS A 740 -6.77 -15.62 -3.52
CA LYS A 740 -5.39 -15.65 -4.02
C LYS A 740 -5.31 -15.10 -5.43
N CYS A 741 -4.14 -14.64 -5.85
CA CYS A 741 -3.94 -14.14 -7.21
C CYS A 741 -2.86 -14.92 -7.95
N LYS A 742 -1.61 -14.77 -7.51
CA LYS A 742 -0.45 -15.18 -8.32
C LYS A 742 0.15 -16.52 -7.91
N SER A 743 -0.22 -17.04 -6.75
CA SER A 743 0.20 -18.37 -6.29
C SER A 743 -0.59 -19.51 -6.92
N VAL A 744 -1.64 -19.21 -7.68
CA VAL A 744 -2.47 -20.19 -8.38
C VAL A 744 -2.01 -20.27 -9.83
N ASP A 745 -1.60 -21.45 -10.27
CA ASP A 745 -1.27 -21.71 -11.66
C ASP A 745 -2.55 -21.92 -12.48
N TYR A 746 -2.64 -21.20 -13.60
CA TYR A 746 -3.80 -21.27 -14.49
C TYR A 746 -3.39 -21.06 -15.95
N GLU A 747 -4.21 -21.62 -16.84
CA GLU A 747 -4.12 -21.41 -18.29
C GLU A 747 -5.28 -20.55 -18.77
N LEU A 748 -4.99 -19.61 -19.68
CA LEU A 748 -5.97 -18.70 -20.23
C LEU A 748 -5.99 -18.82 -21.77
N GLU A 749 -7.08 -19.33 -22.32
CA GLU A 749 -7.28 -19.54 -23.75
C GLU A 749 -8.41 -18.64 -24.28
N ARG A 750 -8.16 -17.92 -25.37
CA ARG A 750 -9.17 -17.04 -25.97
C ARG A 750 -10.22 -17.86 -26.74
N LEU A 751 -11.50 -17.65 -26.43
CA LEU A 751 -12.57 -18.46 -27.01
C LEU A 751 -12.98 -17.99 -28.43
N MET A 752 -13.00 -16.68 -28.68
CA MET A 752 -13.37 -16.08 -29.98
C MET A 752 -12.29 -15.10 -30.45
N ASN A 753 -12.01 -15.06 -31.75
CA ASN A 753 -11.24 -13.94 -32.32
C ASN A 753 -12.12 -12.68 -32.27
N ILE A 754 -11.55 -11.52 -31.95
CA ILE A 754 -12.29 -10.24 -32.01
C ILE A 754 -12.60 -9.95 -33.49
N PRO A 755 -13.87 -9.96 -33.90
CA PRO A 755 -14.24 -9.60 -35.25
C PRO A 755 -14.27 -8.07 -35.41
N ASP A 756 -14.27 -7.57 -36.65
CA ASP A 756 -14.44 -6.14 -36.91
C ASP A 756 -15.84 -5.61 -36.49
N SER A 757 -16.80 -6.50 -36.21
CA SER A 757 -18.18 -6.17 -35.83
C SER A 757 -18.38 -5.70 -34.38
N VAL A 758 -17.32 -5.52 -33.58
CA VAL A 758 -17.44 -4.92 -32.22
C VAL A 758 -18.03 -3.50 -32.29
N GLU A 759 -17.77 -2.76 -33.37
CA GLU A 759 -18.29 -1.40 -33.55
C GLU A 759 -19.83 -1.41 -33.73
N SER A 760 -20.35 -2.39 -34.46
CA SER A 760 -21.79 -2.64 -34.59
C SER A 760 -22.42 -3.00 -33.24
N VAL A 761 -21.76 -3.83 -32.44
CA VAL A 761 -22.22 -4.18 -31.07
C VAL A 761 -22.27 -2.93 -30.20
N TYR A 762 -21.19 -2.13 -30.18
CA TYR A 762 -21.12 -0.91 -29.38
C TYR A 762 -22.17 0.13 -29.79
N SER A 763 -22.48 0.24 -31.08
CA SER A 763 -23.52 1.14 -31.57
C SER A 763 -24.92 0.79 -31.04
N LEU A 764 -25.18 -0.48 -30.72
CA LEU A 764 -26.45 -0.94 -30.13
C LEU A 764 -26.48 -0.78 -28.61
N ILE A 765 -25.32 -0.91 -27.94
CA ILE A 765 -25.18 -0.79 -26.48
C ILE A 765 -24.09 0.21 -26.10
N PRO A 766 -24.24 1.50 -26.46
CA PRO A 766 -23.20 2.49 -26.23
C PRO A 766 -22.93 2.70 -24.74
N ASP A 767 -23.92 2.46 -23.87
CA ASP A 767 -23.85 2.62 -22.41
C ASP A 767 -23.15 1.47 -21.66
N ASP A 768 -22.71 0.42 -22.36
CA ASP A 768 -21.96 -0.67 -21.73
C ASP A 768 -20.55 -0.22 -21.32
N ILE A 769 -20.32 -0.20 -20.01
CA ILE A 769 -19.08 0.34 -19.42
C ILE A 769 -17.84 -0.47 -19.83
N PHE A 770 -17.94 -1.79 -19.99
CA PHE A 770 -16.80 -2.64 -20.33
C PHE A 770 -16.33 -2.39 -21.77
N LEU A 771 -17.28 -2.24 -22.70
CA LEU A 771 -16.97 -1.82 -24.07
C LEU A 771 -16.42 -0.38 -24.12
N SER A 772 -16.97 0.55 -23.35
CA SER A 772 -16.44 1.93 -23.28
C SER A 772 -14.97 1.95 -22.85
N VAL A 773 -14.59 1.18 -21.82
CA VAL A 773 -13.20 1.08 -21.38
C VAL A 773 -12.32 0.39 -22.43
N TYR A 774 -12.81 -0.68 -23.08
CA TYR A 774 -12.09 -1.32 -24.19
C TYR A 774 -11.75 -0.30 -25.30
N TYR A 775 -12.73 0.49 -25.75
CA TYR A 775 -12.49 1.48 -26.80
C TYR A 775 -11.57 2.61 -26.33
N TYR A 776 -11.64 3.01 -25.06
CA TYR A 776 -10.69 3.97 -24.52
C TYR A 776 -9.25 3.44 -24.61
N GLU A 777 -8.99 2.18 -24.20
CA GLU A 777 -7.65 1.57 -24.29
C GLU A 777 -7.19 1.43 -25.75
N GLN A 778 -8.10 1.06 -26.66
CA GLN A 778 -7.80 0.95 -28.10
C GLN A 778 -7.47 2.30 -28.75
N ASN A 779 -8.25 3.35 -28.44
CA ASN A 779 -8.01 4.70 -28.95
C ASN A 779 -6.66 5.24 -28.48
N ARG A 780 -6.27 4.96 -27.23
CA ARG A 780 -4.98 5.35 -26.67
C ARG A 780 -3.81 4.62 -27.33
N LYS A 781 -3.92 3.30 -27.57
CA LYS A 781 -2.84 2.49 -28.17
C LYS A 781 -2.65 2.75 -29.67
N TYR A 782 -3.75 2.84 -30.42
CA TYR A 782 -3.72 2.80 -31.88
C TYR A 782 -4.16 4.09 -32.56
N HIS A 783 -4.48 5.16 -31.80
CA HIS A 783 -4.95 6.44 -32.34
C HIS A 783 -6.11 6.28 -33.34
N ARG A 784 -7.02 5.33 -33.08
CA ARG A 784 -8.17 5.04 -33.96
C ARG A 784 -9.10 6.24 -34.03
N THR A 785 -9.48 6.63 -35.25
CA THR A 785 -10.24 7.85 -35.57
C THR A 785 -11.75 7.63 -35.70
N GLY A 786 -12.27 6.42 -35.43
CA GLY A 786 -13.67 6.05 -35.72
C GLY A 786 -14.69 6.44 -34.65
N ILE A 787 -14.29 6.49 -33.38
CA ILE A 787 -15.18 6.82 -32.24
C ILE A 787 -14.83 8.22 -31.73
N ASP A 788 -15.86 9.01 -31.40
CA ASP A 788 -15.72 10.31 -30.75
C ASP A 788 -14.99 10.15 -29.40
N ALA A 789 -13.66 10.25 -29.44
CA ALA A 789 -12.80 10.04 -28.28
C ALA A 789 -13.11 11.03 -27.13
N PRO A 790 -13.39 12.32 -27.39
CA PRO A 790 -13.90 13.25 -26.38
C PRO A 790 -15.22 12.82 -25.74
N GLY A 791 -16.25 12.50 -26.53
CA GLY A 791 -17.55 12.07 -25.99
C GLY A 791 -17.47 10.79 -25.17
N LEU A 792 -16.62 9.83 -25.58
CA LEU A 792 -16.34 8.62 -24.80
C LEU A 792 -15.69 8.94 -23.44
N ARG A 793 -14.74 9.88 -23.41
CA ARG A 793 -14.06 10.31 -22.17
C ARG A 793 -15.03 11.00 -21.21
N GLU A 794 -15.84 11.93 -21.70
CA GLU A 794 -16.87 12.60 -20.90
C GLU A 794 -17.84 11.61 -20.27
N LYS A 795 -18.32 10.65 -21.06
CA LYS A 795 -19.17 9.56 -20.58
C LYS A 795 -18.53 8.71 -19.49
N LEU A 796 -17.25 8.37 -19.63
CA LEU A 796 -16.52 7.61 -18.62
C LEU A 796 -16.35 8.41 -17.31
N LEU A 797 -16.15 9.72 -17.38
CA LEU A 797 -16.04 10.61 -16.21
C LEU A 797 -17.36 10.73 -15.42
N ASP A 798 -18.50 10.61 -16.09
CA ASP A 798 -19.83 10.66 -15.44
C ASP A 798 -20.24 9.32 -14.81
N SER A 799 -19.50 8.25 -15.08
CA SER A 799 -19.77 6.93 -14.52
C SER A 799 -19.18 6.77 -13.12
N SER A 800 -20.02 6.49 -12.12
CA SER A 800 -19.58 6.16 -10.75
C SER A 800 -18.84 4.81 -10.64
N LYS A 801 -18.82 4.03 -11.71
CA LYS A 801 -18.14 2.72 -11.76
C LYS A 801 -16.63 2.85 -12.03
N VAL A 802 -16.16 4.01 -12.45
CA VAL A 802 -14.76 4.27 -12.78
C VAL A 802 -13.93 4.53 -11.51
N THR A 803 -12.70 4.04 -11.50
CA THR A 803 -11.74 4.26 -10.40
C THR A 803 -11.21 5.70 -10.39
N GLU A 804 -10.87 6.23 -9.21
CA GLU A 804 -10.33 7.60 -9.05
C GLU A 804 -9.02 7.80 -9.84
N ALA A 805 -8.16 6.77 -9.90
CA ALA A 805 -6.93 6.79 -10.69
C ALA A 805 -7.22 6.84 -12.20
N PHE A 806 -8.23 6.11 -12.67
CA PHE A 806 -8.63 6.16 -14.08
C PHE A 806 -9.35 7.47 -14.43
N GLU A 807 -10.14 8.02 -13.51
CA GLU A 807 -10.74 9.35 -13.64
C GLU A 807 -9.66 10.42 -13.84
N LYS A 808 -8.60 10.39 -13.03
CA LYS A 808 -7.44 11.29 -13.17
C LYS A 808 -6.79 11.15 -14.55
N GLU A 809 -6.56 9.92 -15.02
CA GLU A 809 -5.98 9.66 -16.35
C GLU A 809 -6.89 10.20 -17.49
N ILE A 810 -8.20 10.00 -17.38
CA ILE A 810 -9.15 10.52 -18.36
C ILE A 810 -9.15 12.05 -18.35
N LEU A 811 -9.13 12.67 -17.15
CA LEU A 811 -9.05 14.13 -17.00
C LEU A 811 -7.77 14.68 -17.63
N ASP A 812 -6.62 14.04 -17.41
CA ASP A 812 -5.35 14.41 -18.06
C ASP A 812 -5.50 14.40 -19.59
N ALA A 813 -5.96 13.28 -20.14
CA ALA A 813 -6.11 13.11 -21.59
C ALA A 813 -7.15 14.07 -22.20
N LEU A 814 -8.20 14.41 -21.44
CA LEU A 814 -9.27 15.30 -21.86
C LEU A 814 -8.83 16.76 -21.84
N ILE A 815 -8.15 17.20 -20.78
CA ILE A 815 -7.60 18.56 -20.66
C ILE A 815 -6.54 18.81 -21.74
N GLU A 816 -5.63 17.85 -21.98
CA GLU A 816 -4.63 17.93 -23.05
C GLU A 816 -5.29 18.05 -24.43
N TYR A 817 -6.32 17.23 -24.70
CA TYR A 817 -7.07 17.30 -25.96
C TYR A 817 -7.72 18.66 -26.17
N TYR A 818 -8.37 19.18 -25.13
CA TYR A 818 -9.06 20.47 -25.19
C TYR A 818 -8.06 21.62 -25.36
N HIS A 819 -6.91 21.56 -24.69
CA HIS A 819 -5.87 22.57 -24.78
C HIS A 819 -5.24 22.63 -26.19
N ASP A 820 -4.94 21.48 -26.80
CA ASP A 820 -4.15 21.43 -28.04
C ASP A 820 -4.98 21.39 -29.33
N ARG A 821 -6.20 20.83 -29.29
CA ARG A 821 -6.93 20.47 -30.52
C ARG A 821 -8.33 21.07 -30.64
N TYR A 822 -8.88 21.66 -29.59
CA TYR A 822 -10.26 22.12 -29.61
C TYR A 822 -10.37 23.58 -30.08
N THR A 823 -11.17 23.78 -31.14
CA THR A 823 -11.45 25.10 -31.75
C THR A 823 -12.96 25.38 -31.84
N GLY A 824 -13.78 24.77 -30.96
CA GLY A 824 -15.25 24.87 -31.00
C GLY A 824 -15.83 25.91 -30.05
N ASP A 825 -17.08 26.31 -30.30
CA ASP A 825 -17.81 27.34 -29.55
C ASP A 825 -18.54 26.81 -28.28
N GLU A 826 -18.57 25.49 -28.06
CA GLU A 826 -19.31 24.82 -26.95
C GLU A 826 -18.43 24.53 -25.72
N PHE A 827 -17.29 25.20 -25.56
CA PHE A 827 -16.38 24.96 -24.42
C PHE A 827 -17.02 25.28 -23.06
N ALA A 828 -18.00 26.19 -23.01
CA ALA A 828 -18.62 26.64 -21.76
C ALA A 828 -19.30 25.50 -20.97
N ASP A 829 -20.07 24.66 -21.66
CA ASP A 829 -20.76 23.53 -21.03
C ASP A 829 -19.75 22.49 -20.53
N LYS A 830 -18.69 22.26 -21.30
CA LYS A 830 -17.61 21.32 -20.97
C LYS A 830 -16.74 21.81 -19.81
N ALA A 831 -16.49 23.12 -19.75
CA ALA A 831 -15.75 23.73 -18.67
C ALA A 831 -16.48 23.61 -17.32
N ALA A 832 -17.81 23.70 -17.31
CA ALA A 832 -18.59 23.50 -16.09
C ALA A 832 -18.41 22.09 -15.50
N VAL A 833 -18.34 21.05 -16.35
CA VAL A 833 -18.10 19.67 -15.93
C VAL A 833 -16.69 19.50 -15.35
N LEU A 834 -15.67 20.08 -15.99
CA LEU A 834 -14.28 20.02 -15.53
C LEU A 834 -14.03 20.81 -14.23
N ALA A 835 -14.70 21.95 -14.04
CA ALA A 835 -14.54 22.80 -12.87
C ALA A 835 -14.98 22.12 -11.55
N GLY A 836 -15.88 21.13 -11.61
CA GLY A 836 -16.32 20.36 -10.45
C GLY A 836 -15.35 19.25 -10.01
N ARG A 837 -14.23 19.05 -10.72
CA ARG A 837 -13.31 17.92 -10.51
C ARG A 837 -12.03 18.37 -9.78
N LYS A 838 -11.32 17.40 -9.20
CA LYS A 838 -10.02 17.65 -8.54
C LYS A 838 -8.91 17.67 -9.59
N LEU A 839 -8.19 18.78 -9.67
CA LEU A 839 -7.14 19.00 -10.67
C LEU A 839 -5.76 18.99 -10.03
N THR A 840 -4.77 18.50 -10.76
CA THR A 840 -3.35 18.77 -10.47
C THR A 840 -3.03 20.23 -10.81
N GLU A 841 -1.92 20.77 -10.31
CA GLU A 841 -1.52 22.15 -10.62
C GLU A 841 -1.26 22.36 -12.13
N GLN A 842 -0.79 21.33 -12.83
CA GLN A 842 -0.60 21.40 -14.28
C GLN A 842 -1.94 21.39 -15.02
N GLN A 843 -2.85 20.49 -14.64
CA GLN A 843 -4.21 20.44 -15.17
C GLN A 843 -4.97 21.75 -14.92
N SER A 844 -4.88 22.29 -13.71
CA SER A 844 -5.55 23.54 -13.33
C SER A 844 -4.99 24.71 -14.12
N ALA A 845 -3.68 24.76 -14.37
CA ALA A 845 -3.09 25.79 -15.20
C ALA A 845 -3.62 25.74 -16.64
N TYR A 846 -3.62 24.57 -17.28
CA TYR A 846 -4.20 24.42 -18.62
C TYR A 846 -5.69 24.78 -18.64
N PHE A 847 -6.45 24.34 -17.65
CA PHE A 847 -7.87 24.67 -17.53
C PHE A 847 -8.10 26.19 -17.39
N ILE A 848 -7.32 26.89 -16.56
CA ILE A 848 -7.36 28.36 -16.45
C ILE A 848 -7.07 29.02 -17.80
N GLU A 849 -6.03 28.59 -18.51
CA GLU A 849 -5.67 29.16 -19.81
C GLU A 849 -6.76 28.98 -20.87
N MET A 850 -7.38 27.79 -20.87
CA MET A 850 -8.49 27.44 -21.71
C MET A 850 -9.75 28.27 -21.41
N CYS A 851 -10.12 28.41 -20.14
CA CYS A 851 -11.22 29.27 -19.71
C CYS A 851 -10.98 30.72 -20.15
N VAL A 852 -9.76 31.24 -19.98
CA VAL A 852 -9.39 32.58 -20.45
C VAL A 852 -9.43 32.69 -21.99
N ALA A 853 -9.09 31.63 -22.72
CA ALA A 853 -9.18 31.62 -24.19
C ALA A 853 -10.62 31.72 -24.70
N ASN A 854 -11.56 31.13 -23.96
CA ASN A 854 -12.99 31.05 -24.29
C ASN A 854 -13.84 32.07 -23.52
N ALA A 855 -13.22 33.11 -22.94
CA ALA A 855 -13.89 34.18 -22.19
C ALA A 855 -14.67 33.74 -20.93
N LEU A 856 -14.34 32.60 -20.34
CA LEU A 856 -14.90 32.07 -19.08
C LEU A 856 -14.11 32.57 -17.86
N TYR A 857 -14.05 33.87 -17.67
CA TYR A 857 -13.15 34.50 -16.70
C TYR A 857 -13.47 34.19 -15.23
N ILE A 858 -14.74 34.03 -14.86
CA ILE A 858 -15.13 33.71 -13.47
C ILE A 858 -14.63 32.32 -13.09
N GLN A 859 -14.87 31.32 -13.93
CA GLN A 859 -14.38 29.95 -13.71
C GLN A 859 -12.84 29.90 -13.65
N ALA A 860 -12.17 30.66 -14.51
CA ALA A 860 -10.71 30.80 -14.47
C ALA A 860 -10.23 31.40 -13.14
N TYR A 861 -10.91 32.42 -12.62
CA TYR A 861 -10.58 33.05 -11.34
C TYR A 861 -10.81 32.09 -10.17
N ASP A 862 -11.95 31.41 -10.10
CA ASP A 862 -12.27 30.45 -9.04
C ASP A 862 -11.27 29.29 -9.01
N THR A 863 -10.88 28.79 -10.19
CA THR A 863 -9.86 27.74 -10.32
C THR A 863 -8.48 28.25 -9.86
N ALA A 864 -8.11 29.47 -10.25
CA ALA A 864 -6.86 30.10 -9.82
C ALA A 864 -6.82 30.31 -8.30
N LEU A 865 -7.95 30.66 -7.68
CA LEU A 865 -8.06 30.81 -6.23
C LEU A 865 -7.86 29.47 -5.51
N ALA A 866 -8.42 28.37 -6.05
CA ALA A 866 -8.33 27.04 -5.45
C ALA A 866 -6.94 26.38 -5.62
N TYR A 867 -6.33 26.52 -6.80
CA TYR A 867 -5.11 25.80 -7.19
C TYR A 867 -3.90 26.71 -7.46
N GLY A 868 -4.00 28.02 -7.27
CA GLY A 868 -2.93 28.96 -7.58
C GLY A 868 -2.66 29.17 -9.08
N THR A 869 -1.63 29.96 -9.37
CA THR A 869 -1.34 30.49 -10.72
C THR A 869 0.07 30.16 -11.23
N ARG A 870 0.86 29.37 -10.49
CA ARG A 870 2.31 29.17 -10.71
C ARG A 870 2.65 28.71 -12.14
N LYS A 871 1.89 27.78 -12.71
CA LYS A 871 2.12 27.20 -14.05
C LYS A 871 1.31 27.91 -15.16
N VAL A 872 0.54 28.95 -14.83
CA VAL A 872 -0.28 29.71 -15.81
C VAL A 872 0.61 30.68 -16.59
N SER A 873 0.47 30.72 -17.90
CA SER A 873 1.26 31.63 -18.74
C SER A 873 0.99 33.10 -18.40
N PRO A 874 2.04 33.95 -18.32
CA PRO A 874 1.89 35.36 -17.96
C PRO A 874 0.92 36.13 -18.88
N LYS A 875 0.83 35.73 -20.16
CA LYS A 875 -0.09 36.34 -21.13
C LYS A 875 -1.57 36.04 -20.80
N ARG A 876 -1.87 34.82 -20.36
CA ARG A 876 -3.24 34.41 -19.98
C ARG A 876 -3.61 34.99 -18.63
N LEU A 877 -2.68 34.96 -17.66
CA LEU A 877 -2.87 35.59 -16.35
C LEU A 877 -3.17 37.08 -16.47
N TYR A 878 -2.41 37.81 -17.29
CA TYR A 878 -2.67 39.22 -17.59
C TYR A 878 -4.08 39.45 -18.15
N ARG A 879 -4.51 38.63 -19.13
CA ARG A 879 -5.86 38.72 -19.73
C ARG A 879 -6.96 38.49 -18.71
N LEU A 880 -6.79 37.50 -17.82
CA LEU A 880 -7.71 37.25 -16.71
C LEU A 880 -7.82 38.49 -15.81
N CYS A 881 -6.68 38.99 -15.32
CA CYS A 881 -6.64 40.17 -14.46
C CYS A 881 -7.31 41.38 -15.13
N ARG A 882 -7.00 41.63 -16.41
CA ARG A 882 -7.54 42.78 -17.15
C ARG A 882 -9.06 42.75 -17.25
N HIS A 883 -9.64 41.57 -17.49
CA HIS A 883 -11.09 41.39 -17.56
C HIS A 883 -11.74 41.57 -16.18
N MET A 884 -11.16 40.98 -15.12
CA MET A 884 -11.67 41.17 -13.76
C MET A 884 -11.73 42.65 -13.37
N LEU A 885 -10.70 43.42 -13.74
CA LEU A 885 -10.64 44.86 -13.49
C LEU A 885 -11.62 45.67 -14.34
N GLU A 886 -11.82 45.33 -15.62
CA GLU A 886 -12.72 46.06 -16.52
C GLU A 886 -14.17 46.05 -16.02
N TYR A 887 -14.61 44.93 -15.44
CA TYR A 887 -15.96 44.74 -14.92
C TYR A 887 -16.08 44.94 -13.41
N GLY A 888 -14.99 45.31 -12.73
CA GLY A 888 -14.97 45.51 -11.28
C GLY A 888 -15.27 44.24 -10.46
N LEU A 889 -15.01 43.06 -11.03
CA LEU A 889 -15.26 41.77 -10.38
C LEU A 889 -14.16 41.49 -9.35
N GLU A 890 -14.54 41.12 -8.13
CA GLU A 890 -13.60 40.85 -7.02
C GLU A 890 -12.62 42.01 -6.75
N ALA A 891 -13.02 43.24 -7.10
CA ALA A 891 -12.22 44.44 -6.92
C ALA A 891 -11.93 44.67 -5.43
N GLY A 892 -10.65 44.70 -5.09
CA GLY A 892 -10.19 44.84 -3.70
C GLY A 892 -10.00 43.52 -2.96
N SER A 893 -10.26 42.37 -3.61
CA SER A 893 -9.86 41.07 -3.04
C SER A 893 -8.32 40.98 -2.95
N PRO A 894 -7.77 40.46 -1.84
CA PRO A 894 -6.32 40.27 -1.69
C PRO A 894 -5.72 39.39 -2.79
N PHE A 895 -6.46 38.34 -3.20
CA PHE A 895 -6.03 37.43 -4.25
C PHE A 895 -5.93 38.11 -5.62
N LEU A 896 -6.92 38.93 -6.03
CA LEU A 896 -6.83 39.68 -7.30
C LEU A 896 -5.64 40.63 -7.31
N THR A 897 -5.39 41.33 -6.19
CA THR A 897 -4.23 42.21 -6.04
C THR A 897 -2.92 41.43 -6.22
N GLN A 898 -2.84 40.23 -5.64
CA GLN A 898 -1.66 39.39 -5.71
C GLN A 898 -1.39 38.83 -7.13
N ILE A 899 -2.42 38.38 -7.86
CA ILE A 899 -2.23 37.90 -9.24
C ILE A 899 -1.95 39.04 -10.22
N CYS A 900 -2.51 40.24 -10.00
CA CYS A 900 -2.12 41.45 -10.72
C CYS A 900 -0.64 41.80 -10.47
N TRP A 901 -0.18 41.69 -9.21
CA TRP A 901 1.21 41.89 -8.85
C TRP A 901 2.15 40.85 -9.50
N GLN A 902 1.73 39.58 -9.58
CA GLN A 902 2.47 38.55 -10.31
C GLN A 902 2.59 38.87 -11.81
N SER A 903 1.49 39.28 -12.45
CA SER A 903 1.49 39.72 -13.85
C SER A 903 2.43 40.92 -14.06
N PHE A 904 2.46 41.85 -13.09
CA PHE A 904 3.36 43.00 -13.08
C PHE A 904 4.84 42.57 -13.03
N LYS A 905 5.21 41.66 -12.12
CA LYS A 905 6.59 41.11 -12.02
C LYS A 905 7.08 40.48 -13.33
N GLU A 906 6.18 39.83 -14.07
CA GLU A 906 6.44 39.25 -15.40
C GLU A 906 6.43 40.28 -16.56
N LYS A 907 6.38 41.58 -16.25
CA LYS A 907 6.34 42.70 -17.21
C LYS A 907 5.12 42.66 -18.14
N LYS A 908 3.98 42.15 -17.66
CA LYS A 908 2.69 42.14 -18.37
C LYS A 908 1.67 42.99 -17.60
N TYR A 909 1.55 44.26 -17.98
CA TYR A 909 0.64 45.22 -17.36
C TYR A 909 0.26 46.34 -18.34
N ASP A 910 -0.82 47.05 -18.03
CA ASP A 910 -1.30 48.23 -18.73
C ASP A 910 -1.75 49.32 -17.74
N ALA A 911 -2.14 50.50 -18.25
CA ALA A 911 -2.54 51.63 -17.41
C ALA A 911 -3.67 51.28 -16.42
N PRO A 912 -4.78 50.61 -16.79
CA PRO A 912 -5.81 50.17 -15.85
C PRO A 912 -5.29 49.26 -14.73
N MET A 913 -4.42 48.29 -15.03
CA MET A 913 -3.82 47.43 -14.01
C MET A 913 -2.91 48.22 -13.06
N LEU A 914 -2.12 49.15 -13.60
CA LEU A 914 -1.28 50.04 -12.80
C LEU A 914 -2.12 50.93 -11.89
N THR A 915 -3.21 51.51 -12.40
CA THR A 915 -4.17 52.31 -11.62
C THR A 915 -4.79 51.49 -10.49
N TYR A 916 -5.08 50.22 -10.71
CA TYR A 916 -5.59 49.33 -9.66
C TYR A 916 -4.51 49.03 -8.61
N LEU A 917 -3.31 48.61 -9.05
CA LEU A 917 -2.21 48.26 -8.17
C LEU A 917 -1.76 49.44 -7.30
N GLN A 918 -1.66 50.65 -7.84
CA GLN A 918 -1.26 51.81 -7.04
C GLN A 918 -2.20 52.08 -5.86
N ASN A 919 -3.49 51.74 -6.00
CA ASN A 919 -4.52 51.96 -4.99
C ASN A 919 -4.64 50.81 -3.98
N THR A 920 -4.21 49.60 -4.36
CA THR A 920 -4.50 48.37 -3.60
C THR A 920 -3.27 47.62 -3.11
N TYR A 921 -2.15 47.67 -3.84
CA TYR A 921 -0.95 46.88 -3.54
C TYR A 921 -0.09 47.52 -2.44
N ASN A 922 0.30 46.71 -1.46
CA ASN A 922 1.26 47.05 -0.42
C ASN A 922 2.39 46.04 -0.41
N GLY A 923 3.62 46.51 -0.21
CA GLY A 923 4.83 45.69 -0.19
C GLY A 923 6.01 46.47 0.36
N THR A 924 7.23 46.05 0.05
CA THR A 924 8.45 46.78 0.43
C THR A 924 8.57 48.10 -0.32
N CYS A 925 9.37 49.03 0.20
CA CYS A 925 9.68 50.30 -0.46
C CYS A 925 10.24 50.06 -1.87
N SER A 926 11.05 49.02 -2.06
CA SER A 926 11.63 48.67 -3.35
C SER A 926 10.59 48.20 -4.38
N GLN A 927 9.65 47.36 -3.96
CA GLN A 927 8.54 46.87 -4.79
C GLN A 927 7.61 48.01 -5.17
N MET A 928 7.19 48.85 -4.22
CA MET A 928 6.34 50.00 -4.50
C MET A 928 7.04 51.06 -5.36
N LEU A 929 8.35 51.25 -5.22
CA LEU A 929 9.13 52.11 -6.11
C LEU A 929 9.12 51.60 -7.55
N SER A 930 9.26 50.28 -7.76
CA SER A 930 9.18 49.70 -9.10
C SER A 930 7.80 49.88 -9.74
N LEU A 931 6.74 49.83 -8.94
CA LEU A 931 5.38 50.16 -9.39
C LEU A 931 5.26 51.64 -9.76
N TRP A 932 5.81 52.53 -8.95
CA TRP A 932 5.83 53.97 -9.21
C TRP A 932 6.55 54.31 -10.53
N ASP A 933 7.71 53.70 -10.80
CA ASP A 933 8.43 53.85 -12.08
C ASP A 933 7.57 53.45 -13.27
N ALA A 934 6.85 52.33 -13.16
CA ALA A 934 5.96 51.86 -14.20
C ALA A 934 4.74 52.79 -14.39
N CYS A 935 4.14 53.27 -13.29
CA CYS A 935 3.03 54.21 -13.32
C CYS A 935 3.43 55.53 -14.01
N ARG A 936 4.64 56.04 -13.73
CA ARG A 936 5.19 57.23 -14.40
C ARG A 936 5.44 56.99 -15.88
N GLY A 937 5.95 55.81 -16.26
CA GLY A 937 6.12 55.45 -17.68
C GLY A 937 4.81 55.39 -18.49
N PHE A 938 3.67 55.27 -17.82
CA PHE A 938 2.32 55.24 -18.43
C PHE A 938 1.51 56.53 -18.21
N ASP A 939 2.13 57.58 -17.65
CA ASP A 939 1.46 58.85 -17.30
C ASP A 939 0.19 58.66 -16.44
N THR A 940 0.23 57.70 -15.51
CA THR A 940 -0.85 57.46 -14.54
C THR A 940 -0.65 58.30 -13.28
N GLU A 941 -1.75 58.80 -12.70
CA GLU A 941 -1.72 59.49 -11.40
C GLU A 941 -1.12 58.58 -10.32
N CYS A 942 -0.26 59.12 -9.45
CA CYS A 942 0.47 58.32 -8.44
C CYS A 942 0.27 58.83 -6.99
N TYR A 943 -0.57 59.83 -6.77
CA TYR A 943 -0.63 60.61 -5.51
C TYR A 943 -0.74 59.73 -4.25
N GLU A 944 -1.67 58.76 -4.22
CA GLU A 944 -1.87 57.88 -3.07
C GLU A 944 -0.70 56.88 -2.89
N LEU A 945 -0.08 56.43 -3.98
CA LEU A 945 1.13 55.59 -3.92
C LEU A 945 2.33 56.38 -3.39
N GLU A 946 2.50 57.63 -3.83
CA GLU A 946 3.57 58.52 -3.39
C GLU A 946 3.45 58.88 -1.91
N GLU A 947 2.22 59.16 -1.43
CA GLU A 947 1.95 59.32 0.00
C GLU A 947 2.36 58.08 0.79
N ARG A 948 1.97 56.89 0.30
CA ARG A 948 2.19 55.61 0.99
C ARG A 948 3.66 55.23 1.02
N ILE A 949 4.39 55.41 -0.08
CA ILE A 949 5.85 55.24 -0.16
C ILE A 949 6.54 56.20 0.80
N THR A 950 6.14 57.48 0.83
CA THR A 950 6.73 58.49 1.72
C THR A 950 6.49 58.12 3.19
N ALA A 951 5.27 57.75 3.54
CA ALA A 951 4.91 57.34 4.89
C ALA A 951 5.69 56.09 5.33
N GLN A 952 5.85 55.11 4.45
CA GLN A 952 6.63 53.90 4.72
C GLN A 952 8.12 54.21 4.85
N MET A 953 8.69 55.04 3.98
CA MET A 953 10.09 55.49 4.06
C MET A 953 10.42 56.06 5.45
N ILE A 954 9.56 56.94 5.99
CA ILE A 954 9.72 57.50 7.33
C ILE A 954 9.57 56.42 8.40
N PHE A 955 8.59 55.53 8.23
CA PHE A 955 8.32 54.45 9.17
C PHE A 955 9.49 53.48 9.31
N VAL A 956 10.08 53.05 8.19
CA VAL A 956 11.23 52.11 8.14
C VAL A 956 12.59 52.81 8.27
N ARG A 957 12.60 54.15 8.38
CA ARG A 957 13.81 54.98 8.48
C ARG A 957 14.78 54.83 7.31
N SER A 958 14.24 54.65 6.10
CA SER A 958 15.07 54.49 4.89
C SER A 958 15.72 55.82 4.47
N THR A 959 16.97 55.75 4.02
CA THR A 959 17.75 56.90 3.53
C THR A 959 17.94 56.88 2.02
N SER A 960 17.20 56.04 1.30
CA SER A 960 17.35 55.87 -0.15
C SER A 960 17.08 57.19 -0.90
N PRO A 961 18.01 57.68 -1.74
CA PRO A 961 17.81 58.88 -2.55
C PRO A 961 16.58 58.79 -3.45
N ARG A 962 16.30 57.60 -4.01
CA ARG A 962 15.15 57.36 -4.88
C ARG A 962 13.81 57.55 -4.18
N LEU A 963 13.72 57.24 -2.88
CA LEU A 963 12.49 57.49 -2.11
C LEU A 963 12.30 58.98 -1.81
N LYS A 964 13.38 59.76 -1.76
CA LYS A 964 13.32 61.23 -1.63
C LYS A 964 12.79 61.89 -2.91
N GLU A 965 13.10 61.34 -4.08
CA GLU A 965 12.51 61.77 -5.37
C GLU A 965 10.98 61.64 -5.34
N VAL A 966 10.47 60.53 -4.80
CA VAL A 966 9.02 60.29 -4.66
C VAL A 966 8.38 61.36 -3.78
N PHE A 967 9.01 61.74 -2.66
CA PHE A 967 8.49 62.84 -1.82
C PHE A 967 8.49 64.18 -2.56
N ALA A 968 9.53 64.47 -3.36
CA ALA A 968 9.60 65.74 -4.08
C ALA A 968 8.41 65.89 -5.06
N GLU A 969 8.08 64.84 -5.80
CA GLU A 969 6.92 64.80 -6.71
C GLU A 969 5.59 64.87 -5.94
N TYR A 970 5.48 64.16 -4.82
CA TYR A 970 4.31 64.22 -3.94
C TYR A 970 4.08 65.64 -3.39
N TYR A 971 5.16 66.32 -3.01
CA TYR A 971 5.14 67.68 -2.48
C TYR A 971 4.67 68.68 -3.53
N GLU A 972 5.17 68.59 -4.76
CA GLU A 972 4.77 69.46 -5.88
C GLU A 972 3.27 69.31 -6.24
N GLN A 973 2.68 68.14 -6.01
CA GLN A 973 1.26 67.86 -6.23
C GLN A 973 0.34 68.30 -5.07
N GLY A 974 0.88 68.83 -3.97
CA GLY A 974 0.09 69.20 -2.78
C GLY A 974 0.00 68.06 -1.76
N ALA A 975 1.15 67.66 -1.22
CA ALA A 975 1.26 66.67 -0.16
C ALA A 975 0.40 67.00 1.08
N ARG A 976 -0.09 65.97 1.77
CA ARG A 976 -0.84 66.15 3.02
C ARG A 976 0.06 66.73 4.11
N GLU A 977 -0.46 67.75 4.79
CA GLU A 977 0.27 68.54 5.79
C GLU A 977 1.00 67.68 6.83
N ARG A 978 0.31 66.67 7.36
CA ARG A 978 0.85 65.78 8.38
C ARG A 978 2.06 64.96 7.91
N VAL A 979 2.09 64.59 6.62
CA VAL A 979 3.19 63.82 6.02
C VAL A 979 4.39 64.74 5.80
N ILE A 980 4.15 66.00 5.39
CA ILE A 980 5.19 67.00 5.25
C ILE A 980 5.86 67.28 6.61
N GLU A 981 5.07 67.54 7.66
CA GLU A 981 5.58 67.73 9.03
C GLU A 981 6.45 66.56 9.49
N ALA A 982 5.98 65.33 9.25
CA ALA A 982 6.71 64.11 9.61
C ALA A 982 8.00 63.96 8.81
N TYR A 983 7.98 64.26 7.51
CA TYR A 983 9.17 64.20 6.65
C TYR A 983 10.22 65.25 7.07
N ILE A 984 9.79 66.47 7.36
CA ILE A 984 10.65 67.54 7.92
C ILE A 984 11.28 67.07 9.22
N GLY A 985 10.48 66.54 10.16
CA GLY A 985 11.00 66.01 11.42
C GLY A 985 12.00 64.87 11.22
N TYR A 986 11.74 63.97 10.29
CA TYR A 986 12.62 62.85 9.94
C TYR A 986 13.97 63.32 9.38
N GLU A 987 13.97 64.22 8.40
CA GLU A 987 15.21 64.78 7.82
C GLU A 987 15.96 65.66 8.82
N ALA A 988 15.25 66.46 9.63
CA ALA A 988 15.84 67.30 10.66
C ALA A 988 16.56 66.45 11.73
N TYR A 989 15.99 65.32 12.13
CA TYR A 989 16.64 64.37 13.02
C TYR A 989 17.91 63.77 12.42
N GLY A 990 17.83 63.27 11.18
CA GLY A 990 19.00 62.76 10.48
C GLY A 990 20.13 63.79 10.40
N CYS A 991 19.81 65.03 10.03
CA CYS A 991 20.81 66.07 9.86
C CYS A 991 21.38 66.60 11.18
N PHE A 992 20.51 66.87 12.17
CA PHE A 992 20.94 67.51 13.40
C PHE A 992 21.55 66.50 14.39
N MET A 993 20.92 65.34 14.59
CA MET A 993 21.35 64.33 15.57
C MET A 993 22.41 63.38 14.99
N GLN A 994 22.21 62.89 13.76
CA GLN A 994 23.09 61.88 13.15
C GLN A 994 24.13 62.47 12.19
N ASN A 995 24.20 63.80 12.04
CA ASN A 995 25.08 64.49 11.09
C ASN A 995 24.91 64.04 9.62
N ARG A 996 23.74 63.52 9.25
CA ARG A 996 23.41 63.11 7.88
C ARG A 996 23.31 64.33 6.95
N GLU A 997 23.74 64.18 5.71
CA GLU A 997 23.47 65.20 4.69
C GLU A 997 21.98 65.20 4.31
N ALA A 998 21.38 66.39 4.37
CA ALA A 998 20.00 66.63 3.97
C ALA A 998 19.98 67.38 2.62
N ASP A 999 18.94 67.14 1.82
CA ASP A 999 18.72 67.86 0.55
C ASP A 999 18.41 69.33 0.86
N GLU A 1000 19.06 70.26 0.17
CA GLU A 1000 18.86 71.71 0.34
C GLU A 1000 17.39 72.12 0.19
N LYS A 1001 16.61 71.38 -0.62
CA LYS A 1001 15.17 71.58 -0.78
C LYS A 1001 14.41 71.52 0.55
N ILE A 1002 14.82 70.68 1.51
CA ILE A 1002 14.12 70.58 2.80
C ILE A 1002 14.22 71.88 3.60
N PHE A 1003 15.38 72.55 3.56
CA PHE A 1003 15.60 73.80 4.27
C PHE A 1003 14.74 74.91 3.67
N ARG A 1004 14.56 74.93 2.34
CA ARG A 1004 13.63 75.87 1.67
C ARG A 1004 12.17 75.63 2.06
N ILE A 1005 11.78 74.36 2.26
CA ILE A 1005 10.44 74.01 2.77
C ILE A 1005 10.27 74.52 4.22
N ILE A 1006 11.29 74.37 5.06
CA ILE A 1006 11.27 74.87 6.45
C ILE A 1006 11.21 76.41 6.46
N GLU A 1007 12.02 77.08 5.63
CA GLU A 1007 12.04 78.54 5.51
C GLU A 1007 10.68 79.10 5.11
N SER A 1008 10.07 78.55 4.04
CA SER A 1008 8.75 79.00 3.58
C SER A 1008 7.70 78.81 4.66
N ARG A 1009 7.73 77.67 5.38
CA ARG A 1009 6.81 77.45 6.51
C ARG A 1009 6.99 78.47 7.61
N LEU A 1010 8.21 78.75 8.07
CA LEU A 1010 8.47 79.77 9.10
C LEU A 1010 7.98 81.18 8.70
N GLU A 1011 7.83 81.49 7.42
CA GLU A 1011 7.28 82.77 6.94
C GLU A 1011 5.74 82.82 7.01
N TYR A 1012 5.05 81.69 6.80
CA TYR A 1012 3.58 81.62 6.74
C TYR A 1012 2.93 81.10 8.03
N ASP A 1013 3.58 80.17 8.72
CA ASP A 1013 3.11 79.47 9.93
C ASP A 1013 4.30 79.19 10.87
N ASP A 1014 4.29 79.79 12.06
CA ASP A 1014 5.35 79.57 13.08
C ASP A 1014 5.23 78.19 13.77
N ASN A 1015 4.45 77.27 13.21
CA ASN A 1015 4.25 75.92 13.72
C ASN A 1015 5.27 74.90 13.14
N VAL A 1016 6.55 75.20 13.28
CA VAL A 1016 7.66 74.29 12.95
C VAL A 1016 8.28 73.76 14.24
N ASN A 1017 8.52 72.45 14.33
CA ASN A 1017 9.11 71.86 15.54
C ASN A 1017 10.55 72.36 15.81
N ASP A 1018 10.93 72.36 17.08
CA ASP A 1018 12.22 72.91 17.52
C ASP A 1018 13.43 72.22 16.89
N LEU A 1019 13.33 70.92 16.59
CA LEU A 1019 14.42 70.19 15.94
C LEU A 1019 14.65 70.67 14.50
N ALA A 1020 13.58 70.91 13.73
CA ALA A 1020 13.68 71.45 12.37
C ALA A 1020 14.24 72.88 12.37
N ARG A 1021 13.86 73.71 13.36
CA ARG A 1021 14.47 75.04 13.59
C ARG A 1021 15.97 74.93 13.91
N LEU A 1022 16.38 74.00 14.77
CA LEU A 1022 17.78 73.75 15.10
C LEU A 1022 18.57 73.19 13.91
N ALA A 1023 17.96 72.31 13.11
CA ALA A 1023 18.56 71.79 11.87
C ALA A 1023 18.78 72.90 10.85
N LEU A 1024 17.81 73.82 10.69
CA LEU A 1024 17.94 75.00 9.83
C LEU A 1024 19.05 75.93 10.33
N LEU A 1025 19.10 76.23 11.63
CA LEU A 1025 20.20 76.99 12.22
C LEU A 1025 21.55 76.30 11.96
N LYS A 1026 21.66 75.00 12.17
CA LYS A 1026 22.90 74.26 11.90
C LYS A 1026 23.27 74.32 10.41
N HIS A 1027 22.30 74.29 9.50
CA HIS A 1027 22.54 74.50 8.08
C HIS A 1027 23.08 75.92 7.79
N TYR A 1028 22.44 76.96 8.32
CA TYR A 1028 22.90 78.35 8.18
C TYR A 1028 24.31 78.57 8.74
N SER A 1029 24.70 77.87 9.80
CA SER A 1029 26.06 77.99 10.36
C SER A 1029 27.15 77.57 9.36
N ARG A 1030 26.81 76.75 8.37
CA ARG A 1030 27.72 76.30 7.31
C ARG A 1030 27.77 77.23 6.10
N LEU A 1031 26.83 78.17 5.97
CA LEU A 1031 26.82 79.16 4.89
C LEU A 1031 27.88 80.23 5.16
N GLU A 1032 28.71 80.55 4.17
CA GLU A 1032 29.73 81.61 4.32
C GLU A 1032 29.08 83.00 4.35
N LEU A 1033 28.06 83.25 3.52
CA LEU A 1033 27.41 84.54 3.35
C LEU A 1033 25.87 84.38 3.35
N PRO A 1034 25.20 84.46 4.51
CA PRO A 1034 23.74 84.46 4.57
C PRO A 1034 23.16 85.78 3.99
N ASP A 1035 22.01 85.70 3.33
CA ASP A 1035 21.27 86.88 2.88
C ASP A 1035 20.62 87.64 4.06
N ASP A 1036 20.09 88.84 3.81
CA ASP A 1036 19.54 89.69 4.87
C ASP A 1036 18.30 89.07 5.54
N GLY A 1037 17.48 88.31 4.80
CA GLY A 1037 16.33 87.59 5.35
C GLY A 1037 16.76 86.39 6.22
N GLN A 1038 17.79 85.66 5.78
CA GLN A 1038 18.43 84.59 6.55
C GLN A 1038 19.07 85.15 7.82
N LYS A 1039 19.77 86.28 7.77
CA LYS A 1039 20.36 86.95 8.95
C LYS A 1039 19.29 87.31 9.99
N GLU A 1040 18.16 87.87 9.56
CA GLU A 1040 17.04 88.17 10.46
C GLU A 1040 16.49 86.90 11.12
N ARG A 1041 16.31 85.83 10.34
CA ARG A 1041 15.88 84.51 10.87
C ARG A 1041 16.89 83.92 11.85
N ILE A 1042 18.19 83.97 11.55
CA ILE A 1042 19.25 83.49 12.45
C ILE A 1042 19.16 84.22 13.78
N MET A 1043 19.09 85.56 13.79
CA MET A 1043 18.99 86.34 15.02
C MET A 1043 17.74 85.98 15.83
N LYS A 1044 16.57 85.83 15.18
CA LYS A 1044 15.32 85.41 15.83
C LYS A 1044 15.43 84.03 16.46
N LEU A 1045 15.94 83.04 15.72
CA LEU A 1045 16.07 81.66 16.20
C LEU A 1045 17.12 81.53 17.30
N LEU A 1046 18.26 82.22 17.20
CA LEU A 1046 19.27 82.27 18.27
C LEU A 1046 18.67 82.89 19.54
N GLY A 1047 17.94 83.99 19.43
CA GLY A 1047 17.22 84.59 20.56
C GLY A 1047 16.19 83.64 21.19
N TYR A 1048 15.41 82.96 20.36
CA TYR A 1048 14.43 81.97 20.78
C TYR A 1048 15.03 80.82 21.61
N PHE A 1049 16.13 80.22 21.16
CA PHE A 1049 16.77 79.11 21.90
C PHE A 1049 17.54 79.61 23.13
N CYS A 1050 18.25 80.74 23.03
CA CYS A 1050 19.03 81.28 24.16
C CYS A 1050 18.14 81.76 25.32
N THR A 1051 16.92 82.24 25.06
CA THR A 1051 15.96 82.60 26.13
C THR A 1051 15.46 81.38 26.89
N ARG A 1052 15.49 80.19 26.28
CA ARG A 1052 15.12 78.89 26.88
C ARG A 1052 16.34 78.11 27.43
N ASP A 1053 17.50 78.75 27.50
CA ASP A 1053 18.78 78.16 27.93
C ASP A 1053 19.24 76.95 27.10
N ILE A 1054 18.78 76.85 25.84
CA ILE A 1054 19.26 75.88 24.86
C ILE A 1054 20.37 76.56 24.05
N MET A 1055 21.62 76.16 24.28
CA MET A 1055 22.79 76.77 23.66
C MET A 1055 23.77 75.69 23.20
N PHE A 1056 24.20 75.74 21.93
CA PHE A 1056 25.14 74.78 21.36
C PHE A 1056 26.45 75.45 20.93
N PRO A 1057 27.58 74.73 20.89
CA PRO A 1057 28.86 75.28 20.46
C PRO A 1057 28.81 75.92 19.06
N PHE A 1058 28.02 75.36 18.14
CA PHE A 1058 27.90 75.88 16.77
C PHE A 1058 27.18 77.24 16.70
N PHE A 1059 26.48 77.67 17.76
CA PHE A 1059 25.88 79.01 17.80
C PHE A 1059 26.96 80.10 17.75
N LEU A 1060 28.17 79.80 18.23
CA LEU A 1060 29.31 80.72 18.17
C LEU A 1060 29.89 80.86 16.76
N ASP A 1061 29.58 79.94 15.84
CA ASP A 1061 30.01 79.96 14.44
C ASP A 1061 29.26 81.02 13.60
N PHE A 1062 28.36 81.78 14.23
CA PHE A 1062 27.62 82.90 13.64
C PHE A 1062 28.19 84.27 13.99
N ALA A 1063 29.22 84.35 14.84
CA ALA A 1063 29.76 85.61 15.36
C ALA A 1063 30.27 86.56 14.26
N ASP A 1064 30.79 85.99 13.18
CA ASP A 1064 31.24 86.67 11.96
C ASP A 1064 30.10 87.06 11.00
N LYS A 1065 28.87 86.58 11.24
CA LYS A 1065 27.73 86.68 10.31
C LYS A 1065 26.60 87.57 10.83
N VAL A 1066 26.30 87.48 12.12
CA VAL A 1066 25.23 88.23 12.79
C VAL A 1066 25.63 88.62 14.21
N LEU A 1067 24.96 89.63 14.78
CA LEU A 1067 25.11 89.95 16.19
C LEU A 1067 24.50 88.82 17.04
N LEU A 1068 25.35 88.12 17.80
CA LEU A 1068 24.88 87.03 18.67
C LEU A 1068 24.14 87.56 19.89
N PRO A 1069 23.20 86.81 20.48
CA PRO A 1069 22.60 87.17 21.76
C PRO A 1069 23.66 87.34 22.87
N TYR A 1070 23.53 88.39 23.69
CA TYR A 1070 24.46 88.70 24.79
C TYR A 1070 24.76 87.51 25.72
N LYS A 1071 23.79 86.59 25.91
CA LYS A 1071 23.96 85.36 26.73
C LYS A 1071 25.08 84.44 26.23
N LEU A 1072 25.50 84.53 24.97
CA LEU A 1072 26.59 83.72 24.39
C LEU A 1072 27.96 84.40 24.47
N ALA A 1073 28.01 85.70 24.78
CA ALA A 1073 29.22 86.51 24.60
C ALA A 1073 30.41 86.05 25.47
N ASP A 1074 30.13 85.49 26.65
CA ASP A 1074 31.14 85.03 27.60
C ASP A 1074 31.23 83.49 27.71
N LYS A 1075 30.56 82.75 26.82
CA LYS A 1075 30.39 81.29 26.96
C LYS A 1075 31.28 80.50 26.01
N THR A 1076 32.08 79.61 26.59
CA THR A 1076 32.65 78.45 25.91
C THR A 1076 31.80 77.23 26.25
N ILE A 1077 31.37 76.47 25.24
CA ILE A 1077 30.36 75.42 25.39
C ILE A 1077 30.99 74.06 25.10
N VAL A 1078 30.86 73.11 26.02
CA VAL A 1078 31.20 71.69 25.81
C VAL A 1078 29.92 70.95 25.48
N GLU A 1079 29.95 70.19 24.40
CA GLU A 1079 28.86 69.34 23.94
C GLU A 1079 29.27 67.86 24.03
N TYR A 1080 28.36 67.02 24.52
CA TYR A 1080 28.48 65.58 24.51
C TYR A 1080 27.17 64.93 24.09
N ARG A 1081 27.21 63.97 23.17
CA ARG A 1081 26.02 63.33 22.61
C ARG A 1081 25.95 61.88 23.06
N CYS A 1082 24.85 61.48 23.66
CA CYS A 1082 24.57 60.09 24.02
C CYS A 1082 23.06 59.87 24.19
N ASN A 1083 22.63 58.68 24.61
CA ASN A 1083 21.22 58.40 24.86
C ASN A 1083 20.67 59.39 25.94
N PRO A 1084 19.52 60.06 25.73
CA PRO A 1084 18.93 61.01 26.68
C PRO A 1084 18.74 60.47 28.10
N ASP A 1085 18.53 59.16 28.25
CA ASP A 1085 18.36 58.50 29.55
C ASP A 1085 19.69 58.28 30.29
N SER A 1086 20.83 58.59 29.65
CA SER A 1086 22.16 58.45 30.24
C SER A 1086 22.40 59.54 31.30
N ARG A 1087 23.08 59.17 32.39
CA ARG A 1087 23.64 60.15 33.32
C ARG A 1087 25.02 60.57 32.84
N VAL A 1088 25.14 61.82 32.40
CA VAL A 1088 26.41 62.39 31.92
C VAL A 1088 27.01 63.31 32.98
N THR A 1089 28.25 63.04 33.37
CA THR A 1089 28.99 63.86 34.35
C THR A 1089 30.29 64.36 33.71
N ILE A 1090 30.50 65.67 33.73
CA ILE A 1090 31.75 66.30 33.32
C ILE A 1090 32.64 66.48 34.55
N HIS A 1091 33.89 66.06 34.43
CA HIS A 1091 34.93 66.21 35.44
C HIS A 1091 35.93 67.21 34.90
N TYR A 1092 36.11 68.37 35.54
CA TYR A 1092 36.98 69.42 35.02
C TYR A 1092 37.89 70.03 36.09
N LYS A 1093 39.05 70.56 35.67
CA LYS A 1093 39.97 71.35 36.49
C LYS A 1093 40.58 72.50 35.70
N GLN A 1094 40.73 73.65 36.35
CA GLN A 1094 41.32 74.85 35.74
C GLN A 1094 42.84 74.72 35.74
N ASN A 1095 43.47 74.96 34.59
CA ASN A 1095 44.91 74.85 34.42
C ASN A 1095 45.51 76.25 34.69
N ASN A 1096 45.85 76.55 35.95
CA ASN A 1096 46.53 77.80 36.32
C ASN A 1096 48.04 77.69 36.04
N ARG A 1097 48.67 78.80 35.61
CA ARG A 1097 50.09 78.83 35.21
C ARG A 1097 51.10 78.58 36.35
N ASP A 1098 50.67 78.53 37.62
CA ASP A 1098 51.56 78.45 38.79
C ASP A 1098 51.46 77.18 39.66
N ASP A 1099 50.66 76.17 39.29
CA ASP A 1099 50.56 74.94 40.10
C ASP A 1099 51.46 73.82 39.56
N SER A 1100 52.59 73.61 40.25
CA SER A 1100 53.54 72.51 40.07
C SER A 1100 53.35 71.39 41.12
N GLU A 1101 52.11 71.17 41.57
CA GLU A 1101 51.74 70.00 42.39
C GLU A 1101 50.47 69.33 41.84
N ASP A 1102 50.56 68.02 41.57
CA ASP A 1102 49.53 67.10 41.05
C ASP A 1102 48.36 66.83 42.04
N GLY A 1103 47.94 67.81 42.83
CA GLY A 1103 47.09 67.61 44.02
C GLY A 1103 45.69 68.25 44.03
N THR A 1104 45.16 68.77 42.92
CA THR A 1104 43.78 69.30 42.88
C THR A 1104 42.82 68.30 42.24
N ASP A 1105 41.89 67.78 43.06
CA ASP A 1105 40.84 66.86 42.63
C ASP A 1105 39.95 67.51 41.55
N TYR A 1106 39.54 66.73 40.56
CA TYR A 1106 38.60 67.17 39.53
C TYR A 1106 37.26 67.58 40.17
N THR A 1107 36.67 68.68 39.68
CA THR A 1107 35.30 69.06 40.04
C THR A 1107 34.33 68.31 39.12
N SER A 1108 33.38 67.57 39.70
CA SER A 1108 32.39 66.79 38.97
C SER A 1108 31.04 67.49 38.97
N GLU A 1109 30.43 67.68 37.80
CA GLU A 1109 29.09 68.26 37.65
C GLU A 1109 28.27 67.45 36.64
N ILE A 1110 26.97 67.28 36.91
CA ILE A 1110 26.05 66.63 35.97
C ILE A 1110 25.79 67.60 34.83
N MET A 1111 26.02 67.15 33.59
CA MET A 1111 25.72 67.96 32.40
C MET A 1111 24.21 68.01 32.19
N GLN A 1112 23.70 69.15 31.75
CA GLN A 1112 22.29 69.31 31.43
C GLN A 1112 22.00 68.73 30.04
N ASP A 1113 20.98 67.90 29.89
CA ASP A 1113 20.43 67.57 28.57
C ASP A 1113 19.78 68.85 28.01
N ALA A 1114 20.48 69.48 27.08
CA ALA A 1114 20.03 70.73 26.46
C ALA A 1114 18.94 70.45 25.42
N PHE A 1115 19.03 69.33 24.70
CA PHE A 1115 18.04 68.93 23.71
C PHE A 1115 18.24 67.46 23.28
N MET A 1116 17.33 66.57 23.72
CA MET A 1116 17.18 65.19 23.23
C MET A 1116 18.51 64.39 23.17
N GLY A 1117 19.26 64.35 24.27
CA GLY A 1117 20.50 63.58 24.39
C GLY A 1117 21.77 64.35 23.98
N ILE A 1118 21.63 65.65 23.71
CA ILE A 1118 22.76 66.57 23.57
C ILE A 1118 22.99 67.25 24.92
N PHE A 1119 23.97 66.73 25.66
CA PHE A 1119 24.36 67.25 26.96
C PHE A 1119 25.33 68.40 26.80
N VAL A 1120 25.05 69.51 27.48
CA VAL A 1120 25.85 70.73 27.37
C VAL A 1120 26.31 71.20 28.73
N LYS A 1121 27.56 71.67 28.80
CA LYS A 1121 28.08 72.47 29.91
C LYS A 1121 28.70 73.75 29.37
N THR A 1122 28.33 74.88 29.95
CA THR A 1122 28.90 76.19 29.62
C THR A 1122 29.96 76.58 30.65
N PHE A 1123 31.05 77.16 30.18
CA PHE A 1123 32.15 77.72 30.95
C PHE A 1123 32.39 79.16 30.52
N THR A 1124 32.85 80.00 31.46
CA THR A 1124 33.40 81.33 31.14
C THR A 1124 34.92 81.23 31.24
N ILE A 1125 35.63 81.21 30.10
CA ILE A 1125 37.09 81.01 30.04
C ILE A 1125 37.73 82.26 29.49
N PHE A 1126 38.52 82.95 30.31
CA PHE A 1126 39.24 84.14 29.88
C PHE A 1126 40.47 83.81 29.01
N GLN A 1127 40.98 84.82 28.32
CA GLN A 1127 42.21 84.74 27.50
C GLN A 1127 43.38 84.13 28.31
N GLY A 1128 44.09 83.19 27.69
CA GLY A 1128 45.20 82.45 28.32
C GLY A 1128 44.77 81.30 29.24
N GLY A 1129 43.48 81.21 29.58
CA GLY A 1129 42.90 80.14 30.39
C GLY A 1129 42.67 78.84 29.62
N SER A 1130 42.81 77.72 30.32
CA SER A 1130 42.41 76.41 29.80
C SER A 1130 41.82 75.53 30.91
N ILE A 1131 40.89 74.66 30.53
CA ILE A 1131 40.23 73.70 31.42
C ILE A 1131 40.57 72.30 30.91
N LYS A 1132 41.17 71.46 31.75
CA LYS A 1132 41.29 70.03 31.46
C LYS A 1132 40.02 69.34 31.93
N TYR A 1133 39.33 68.61 31.06
CA TYR A 1133 38.10 67.91 31.41
C TYR A 1133 38.02 66.51 30.80
N TYR A 1134 37.22 65.63 31.38
CA TYR A 1134 36.78 64.38 30.76
C TYR A 1134 35.30 64.14 31.11
N ILE A 1135 34.63 63.27 30.37
CA ILE A 1135 33.19 63.04 30.52
C ILE A 1135 32.97 61.56 30.80
N THR A 1136 32.22 61.27 31.86
CA THR A 1136 31.75 59.92 32.16
C THR A 1136 30.26 59.79 31.85
N GLN A 1137 29.91 58.79 31.05
CA GLN A 1137 28.53 58.40 30.75
C GLN A 1137 28.18 57.13 31.54
N GLU A 1138 27.03 57.13 32.20
CA GLU A 1138 26.48 55.95 32.89
C GLU A 1138 25.07 55.64 32.35
N LEU A 1139 24.87 54.44 31.80
CA LEU A 1139 23.59 53.94 31.30
C LEU A 1139 23.45 52.46 31.68
N ASN A 1140 22.34 52.07 32.30
CA ASN A 1140 22.06 50.68 32.71
C ASN A 1140 23.18 49.97 33.50
N GLY A 1141 24.00 50.73 34.23
CA GLY A 1141 25.12 50.22 35.04
C GLY A 1141 26.46 50.10 34.30
N GLU A 1142 26.50 50.32 32.98
CA GLU A 1142 27.74 50.45 32.23
C GLU A 1142 28.28 51.88 32.31
N LYS A 1143 29.60 52.01 32.51
CA LYS A 1143 30.31 53.29 32.58
C LYS A 1143 31.36 53.40 31.50
N THR A 1144 31.29 54.46 30.72
CA THR A 1144 32.27 54.82 29.69
C THR A 1144 32.86 56.21 29.97
N ASP A 1145 34.13 56.41 29.62
CA ASP A 1145 34.87 57.66 29.84
C ASP A 1145 35.52 58.11 28.52
N THR A 1146 35.43 59.40 28.20
CA THR A 1146 36.02 60.01 26.99
C THR A 1146 37.52 60.25 27.07
N GLY A 1147 38.14 60.08 28.25
CA GLY A 1147 39.54 60.42 28.50
C GLY A 1147 39.78 61.94 28.61
N PRO A 1148 40.98 62.37 29.08
CA PRO A 1148 41.27 63.78 29.32
C PRO A 1148 41.38 64.59 28.03
N GLN A 1149 40.58 65.65 27.94
CA GLN A 1149 40.53 66.66 26.88
C GLN A 1149 40.91 68.04 27.44
N LEU A 1150 41.35 68.94 26.57
CA LEU A 1150 41.71 70.32 26.93
C LEU A 1150 40.77 71.29 26.22
N LEU A 1151 40.04 72.09 27.00
CA LEU A 1151 39.21 73.19 26.53
C LEU A 1151 39.97 74.50 26.67
N THR A 1152 40.12 75.25 25.58
CA THR A 1152 40.72 76.58 25.56
C THR A 1152 39.68 77.63 25.20
N CYS A 1153 39.91 78.89 25.58
CA CYS A 1153 39.05 80.01 25.20
C CYS A 1153 38.85 80.05 23.68
N ARG A 1154 37.60 79.94 23.21
CA ARG A 1154 37.22 80.14 21.81
C ARG A 1154 36.82 81.61 21.64
N GLN A 1155 37.70 82.43 21.11
CA GLN A 1155 37.37 83.85 20.87
C GLN A 1155 36.49 83.96 19.63
N ALA A 1156 35.18 83.94 19.84
CA ALA A 1156 34.26 84.53 18.89
C ALA A 1156 34.34 86.06 19.06
N ASP A 1157 34.60 86.80 17.99
CA ASP A 1157 34.43 88.26 17.98
C ASP A 1157 32.93 88.53 17.93
N VAL A 1158 32.30 88.63 19.10
CA VAL A 1158 30.83 88.54 19.27
C VAL A 1158 30.11 89.81 18.77
N GLY A 1159 30.86 90.78 18.21
CA GLY A 1159 30.34 92.05 17.71
C GLY A 1159 29.93 93.04 18.80
N TYR A 1160 30.00 92.65 20.08
CA TYR A 1160 29.98 93.57 21.19
C TYR A 1160 31.40 94.11 21.36
N SER A 1161 31.56 95.42 21.40
CA SER A 1161 32.89 96.02 21.58
C SER A 1161 33.18 96.38 23.04
N HIS A 1162 32.17 96.33 23.92
CA HIS A 1162 32.20 96.98 25.25
C HIS A 1162 31.57 96.10 26.35
N SER A 1163 31.57 94.76 26.23
CA SER A 1163 31.10 93.91 27.34
C SER A 1163 32.14 93.84 28.46
N ARG A 1164 31.70 93.65 29.72
CA ARG A 1164 32.62 93.43 30.85
C ARG A 1164 33.60 92.28 30.61
N TYR A 1165 33.17 91.24 29.90
CA TYR A 1165 33.99 90.07 29.58
C TYR A 1165 35.06 90.39 28.53
N GLU A 1166 34.71 91.13 27.48
CA GLU A 1166 35.67 91.60 26.47
C GLU A 1166 36.70 92.54 27.06
N TYR A 1167 36.29 93.52 27.87
CA TYR A 1167 37.22 94.41 28.57
C TYR A 1167 38.26 93.63 29.39
N LEU A 1168 37.82 92.60 30.14
CA LEU A 1168 38.73 91.75 30.92
C LEU A 1168 39.63 90.90 30.01
N ASN A 1169 39.12 90.37 28.90
CA ASN A 1169 39.91 89.60 27.96
C ASN A 1169 40.92 90.46 27.20
N ASP A 1170 40.57 91.68 26.81
CA ASP A 1170 41.46 92.60 26.13
C ASP A 1170 42.54 93.13 27.07
N MET A 1171 42.21 93.35 28.36
CA MET A 1171 43.21 93.58 29.41
C MET A 1171 44.17 92.39 29.53
N LEU A 1172 43.67 91.16 29.57
CA LEU A 1172 44.50 89.95 29.66
C LEU A 1172 45.35 89.73 28.40
N LYS A 1173 44.83 90.03 27.20
CA LYS A 1173 45.62 90.00 25.94
C LYS A 1173 46.74 91.04 25.96
N ALA A 1174 46.44 92.26 26.37
CA ALA A 1174 47.41 93.34 26.44
C ALA A 1174 48.50 93.04 27.49
N ASP A 1175 48.12 92.43 28.62
CA ASP A 1175 49.05 91.96 29.65
C ASP A 1175 49.94 90.80 29.17
N GLU A 1176 49.37 89.80 28.46
CA GLU A 1176 50.14 88.72 27.80
C GLU A 1176 51.10 89.26 26.73
N ALA A 1177 50.75 90.34 26.04
CA ALA A 1177 51.60 91.04 25.07
C ALA A 1177 52.61 92.00 25.73
N HIS A 1178 52.61 92.11 27.06
CA HIS A 1178 53.40 93.06 27.86
C HIS A 1178 53.19 94.55 27.50
N ASP A 1179 52.02 94.89 26.95
CA ASP A 1179 51.61 96.26 26.60
C ASP A 1179 50.84 96.92 27.76
N THR A 1180 51.58 97.34 28.78
CA THR A 1180 51.05 98.00 29.98
C THR A 1180 50.23 99.27 29.69
N ALA A 1181 50.57 100.01 28.63
CA ALA A 1181 49.84 101.23 28.25
C ALA A 1181 48.43 100.89 27.74
N SER A 1182 48.29 99.82 26.96
CA SER A 1182 46.99 99.32 26.53
C SER A 1182 46.17 98.76 27.70
N VAL A 1183 46.78 98.06 28.66
CA VAL A 1183 46.09 97.57 29.87
C VAL A 1183 45.49 98.73 30.68
N GLU A 1184 46.27 99.76 30.99
CA GLU A 1184 45.79 100.92 31.77
C GLU A 1184 44.65 101.66 31.06
N ARG A 1185 44.75 101.82 29.72
CA ARG A 1185 43.70 102.45 28.91
C ARG A 1185 42.40 101.65 28.96
N ILE A 1186 42.47 100.34 28.70
CA ILE A 1186 41.30 99.45 28.68
C ILE A 1186 40.68 99.35 30.09
N MET A 1187 41.51 99.33 31.14
CA MET A 1187 41.04 99.34 32.54
C MET A 1187 40.29 100.63 32.89
N HIS A 1188 40.79 101.78 32.43
CA HIS A 1188 40.09 103.06 32.62
C HIS A 1188 38.74 103.06 31.88
N GLU A 1189 38.70 102.61 30.62
CA GLU A 1189 37.47 102.47 29.84
C GLU A 1189 36.46 101.54 30.52
N TYR A 1190 36.90 100.38 31.03
CA TYR A 1190 36.07 99.47 31.82
C TYR A 1190 35.48 100.14 33.06
N CYS A 1191 36.28 100.90 33.82
CA CYS A 1191 35.81 101.59 35.03
C CYS A 1191 34.77 102.67 34.70
N VAL A 1192 34.94 103.39 33.59
CA VAL A 1192 33.98 104.39 33.10
C VAL A 1192 32.66 103.70 32.74
N GLU A 1193 32.70 102.63 31.95
CA GLU A 1193 31.50 101.88 31.56
C GLU A 1193 30.82 101.19 32.76
N ASP A 1194 31.58 100.63 33.71
CA ASP A 1194 31.03 100.04 34.93
C ASP A 1194 30.32 101.08 35.80
N TYR A 1195 30.89 102.29 35.92
CA TYR A 1195 30.26 103.41 36.60
C TYR A 1195 28.98 103.87 35.89
N ILE A 1196 29.03 104.06 34.56
CA ILE A 1196 27.88 104.43 33.74
C ILE A 1196 26.75 103.41 33.88
N THR A 1197 27.08 102.11 33.79
CA THR A 1197 26.12 101.01 33.93
C THR A 1197 25.49 100.99 35.32
N LYS A 1198 26.29 101.17 36.39
CA LYS A 1198 25.79 101.25 37.76
C LYS A 1198 24.87 102.45 37.99
N GLU A 1199 25.12 103.60 37.36
CA GLU A 1199 24.23 104.76 37.44
C GLU A 1199 22.95 104.60 36.61
N LEU A 1200 23.03 104.01 35.41
CA LEU A 1200 21.88 103.78 34.53
C LEU A 1200 20.90 102.72 35.06
N PHE A 1201 21.40 101.67 35.73
CA PHE A 1201 20.59 100.53 36.20
C PHE A 1201 20.41 100.47 37.72
N LYS A 1202 20.61 101.58 38.45
CA LYS A 1202 20.24 101.67 39.87
C LYS A 1202 18.76 101.27 40.04
N PRO A 1203 18.43 100.24 40.86
CA PRO A 1203 17.04 99.93 41.15
C PRO A 1203 16.43 101.14 41.85
N LYS A 1204 15.40 101.74 41.24
CA LYS A 1204 14.53 102.68 41.94
C LYS A 1204 13.78 101.88 42.99
N TYR A 1205 14.09 102.13 44.27
CA TYR A 1205 13.23 101.72 45.39
C TYR A 1205 11.86 102.38 45.30
#